data_AF-A0A7X7LKN4-F1
#
_entry.id   AF-A0A7X7LKN4-F1
#
_cell.length_a   1.000
_cell.length_b   1.000
_cell.length_c   1.000
_cell.angle_alpha   90.00
_cell.angle_beta   90.00
_cell.angle_gamma   90.00
#
_symmetry.space_group_name_H-M   'P 1'
#
loop_
_entity.id
_entity.type
_entity.pdbx_description
1 polymer ?
#
loop_
_entity_poly.entity_id
_entity_poly.type
_entity_poly.pdbx_seq_one_letter_code
_entity_poly.pdbx_strand_id
1 'polypeptide(L)'
;NFAMVASHQNGNGTLRLTTRYNSPGTFIFPSGDFSEFNLNGGISEFYTVNNNSNTIFILPSNANKYGTVVLSPLGGSNIAFPNIHAVEINGDLITKGQNWESWLAMTWLTNYGTVVPKTVSVKGNLHIKGGSFVFIGNGATTQKIVIEGDVIINPGAGIDVYADNFNPSYANFMHIGGSLINNSNNSGPSPGNHAGSKARFYVNNNQRIELVFFGSKKAYITNNSSLSASPYTIFDKVTVDKGLSQSDSLIINIGGTLTTHQNDWLTLQNGTLKYARENPSNDFTITTSSPFVIPHTAGLFVDYQTDGNERVILANSTSGSNDVFLHGKITLNEGVIWIGPTAVSTGNNNNTYNTDNDIEYSGGGYSEIEINGGSLFVNGKIRSNTTATTGILKYRQTDGKVVVNGRGSVTNSQFEVLNNSGSSFNMTGGAIYIVRGGSKIGDLYLNTNSSSVSGGDIFFSQSPPMVNAVNQAQDYKLYSKIPLFNLIINGRPSYNATVKLTGNPLSLNGDLNINNSNSILDANEVYNYNVSIKGDLVNNGTYRHQKNTTFFNGSVQEVLGSTSPTFYNLNTSPSTSLSFYQNTIVYNNVNMVRGTLLLNDIYVDIKGNVNNDANYEGNAALGGFRLSGTNLQHIGGSGRFGRLELSNSKGAYLESEITLHQNLKLTKGILDANKSGIYLLGNSNIEGSDFGPAKMIKTDGVLSSNGVKKFFNEYTGTEASFTFPIGVTNKYTPVDFNYTSTGEGVLLRVNNINEKHPSALDPFRVLKYYWELGEINSNITGNIVFHYLQEDVQGDEVNYLSAWLHRPEDYWSKIASVNTTNNTITFN
;
A
#
# COMPACT_ATOMS: atom_id res chain seq x y z
N ASN A 1 -37.73 -25.34 -62.20
CA ASN A 1 -38.12 -25.19 -60.78
C ASN A 1 -37.69 -26.43 -60.04
N PHE A 2 -36.62 -26.33 -59.24
CA PHE A 2 -36.31 -27.36 -58.25
C PHE A 2 -37.27 -27.18 -57.07
N ALA A 3 -37.97 -28.23 -56.65
CA ALA A 3 -38.68 -28.26 -55.37
C ALA A 3 -37.81 -29.07 -54.39
N MET A 4 -37.51 -28.53 -53.21
CA MET A 4 -36.60 -29.14 -52.24
C MET A 4 -37.30 -29.45 -50.92
N VAL A 5 -36.80 -30.51 -50.25
CA VAL A 5 -37.25 -31.09 -48.99
C VAL A 5 -37.35 -30.04 -47.88
N ALA A 6 -38.49 -30.03 -47.18
CA ALA A 6 -38.92 -29.00 -46.24
C ALA A 6 -38.16 -28.97 -44.90
N SER A 7 -37.33 -29.98 -44.60
CA SER A 7 -36.35 -30.07 -43.50
C SER A 7 -36.02 -31.55 -43.26
N HIS A 8 -34.79 -31.87 -42.88
CA HIS A 8 -34.39 -33.22 -42.45
C HIS A 8 -33.58 -33.14 -41.15
N GLN A 9 -33.78 -34.07 -40.21
CA GLN A 9 -33.16 -34.03 -38.87
C GLN A 9 -31.63 -34.04 -38.88
N ASN A 10 -30.99 -34.45 -39.98
CA ASN A 10 -29.53 -34.50 -40.15
C ASN A 10 -28.97 -33.31 -40.98
N GLY A 11 -29.76 -32.26 -41.23
CA GLY A 11 -29.41 -31.14 -42.09
C GLY A 11 -29.87 -31.29 -43.54
N ASN A 12 -29.88 -30.18 -44.28
CA ASN A 12 -30.46 -30.11 -45.62
C ASN A 12 -29.46 -30.37 -46.78
N GLY A 13 -28.25 -30.85 -46.48
CA GLY A 13 -27.25 -31.29 -47.48
C GLY A 13 -26.47 -30.16 -48.16
N THR A 14 -25.65 -30.51 -49.17
CA THR A 14 -24.76 -29.59 -49.90
C THR A 14 -25.18 -29.41 -51.36
N LEU A 15 -25.47 -28.18 -51.75
CA LEU A 15 -25.62 -27.75 -53.13
C LEU A 15 -24.28 -27.20 -53.64
N ARG A 16 -23.68 -27.84 -54.65
CA ARG A 16 -22.42 -27.41 -55.26
C ARG A 16 -22.68 -26.74 -56.60
N LEU A 17 -22.14 -25.53 -56.80
CA LEU A 17 -22.35 -24.69 -57.96
C LEU A 17 -21.02 -24.31 -58.60
N THR A 18 -20.96 -24.39 -59.93
CA THR A 18 -19.87 -23.85 -60.74
C THR A 18 -20.40 -23.05 -61.93
N THR A 19 -19.49 -22.43 -62.67
CA THR A 19 -19.81 -21.65 -63.88
C THR A 19 -18.80 -21.96 -64.98
N ARG A 20 -18.87 -21.24 -66.10
CA ARG A 20 -17.99 -21.44 -67.25
C ARG A 20 -16.52 -21.26 -66.85
N TYR A 21 -15.63 -21.93 -67.57
CA TYR A 21 -14.17 -21.89 -67.37
C TYR A 21 -13.55 -20.47 -67.56
N ASN A 22 -14.26 -19.57 -68.22
CA ASN A 22 -13.75 -18.24 -68.58
C ASN A 22 -13.63 -17.31 -67.36
N SER A 23 -12.69 -16.38 -67.43
CA SER A 23 -12.53 -15.28 -66.47
C SER A 23 -12.92 -13.95 -67.15
N PRO A 24 -13.82 -13.13 -66.57
CA PRO A 24 -14.57 -13.39 -65.34
C PRO A 24 -15.67 -14.46 -65.52
N GLY A 25 -15.90 -15.28 -64.49
CA GLY A 25 -17.02 -16.23 -64.44
C GLY A 25 -18.04 -15.83 -63.39
N THR A 26 -19.29 -15.53 -63.76
CA THR A 26 -20.35 -15.25 -62.77
C THR A 26 -21.14 -16.54 -62.47
N PHE A 27 -21.26 -16.89 -61.19
CA PHE A 27 -22.14 -17.98 -60.76
C PHE A 27 -23.61 -17.56 -60.92
N ILE A 28 -24.49 -18.53 -61.18
CA ILE A 28 -25.94 -18.31 -61.18
C ILE A 28 -26.52 -19.19 -60.08
N PHE A 29 -27.17 -18.57 -59.10
CA PHE A 29 -27.89 -19.34 -58.09
C PHE A 29 -29.19 -19.88 -58.71
N PRO A 30 -29.61 -21.13 -58.47
CA PRO A 30 -30.83 -21.66 -59.06
C PRO A 30 -32.06 -20.83 -58.67
N SER A 31 -33.01 -20.67 -59.59
CA SER A 31 -34.31 -20.04 -59.28
C SER A 31 -35.20 -21.00 -58.49
N GLY A 32 -35.85 -20.48 -57.44
CA GLY A 32 -36.71 -21.23 -56.52
C GLY A 32 -36.75 -20.60 -55.14
N ASP A 33 -37.54 -21.17 -54.22
CA ASP A 33 -37.51 -20.79 -52.80
C ASP A 33 -36.50 -21.67 -52.05
N PHE A 34 -35.46 -21.04 -51.51
CA PHE A 34 -34.39 -21.69 -50.74
C PHE A 34 -34.42 -21.26 -49.26
N SER A 35 -35.48 -20.58 -48.81
CA SER A 35 -35.59 -20.04 -47.45
C SER A 35 -35.41 -21.13 -46.39
N GLU A 36 -36.17 -22.23 -46.48
CA GLU A 36 -36.07 -23.37 -45.56
C GLU A 36 -34.72 -24.11 -45.66
N PHE A 37 -34.16 -24.24 -46.86
CA PHE A 37 -32.82 -24.82 -47.05
C PHE A 37 -31.76 -24.00 -46.30
N ASN A 38 -31.79 -22.68 -46.47
CA ASN A 38 -30.84 -21.74 -45.89
C ASN A 38 -30.98 -21.64 -44.37
N LEU A 39 -32.19 -21.72 -43.83
CA LEU A 39 -32.40 -21.62 -42.37
C LEU A 39 -32.03 -22.90 -41.63
N ASN A 40 -32.19 -24.07 -42.25
CA ASN A 40 -32.01 -25.37 -41.59
C ASN A 40 -30.71 -26.09 -42.01
N GLY A 41 -29.58 -25.37 -42.01
CA GLY A 41 -28.25 -25.97 -42.16
C GLY A 41 -27.87 -26.43 -43.57
N GLY A 42 -28.54 -25.94 -44.61
CA GLY A 42 -28.14 -26.18 -46.01
C GLY A 42 -26.80 -25.52 -46.34
N ILE A 43 -25.97 -26.20 -47.14
CA ILE A 43 -24.65 -25.72 -47.56
C ILE A 43 -24.65 -25.36 -49.04
N SER A 44 -24.27 -24.13 -49.38
CA SER A 44 -24.00 -23.69 -50.76
C SER A 44 -22.50 -23.60 -51.01
N GLU A 45 -21.95 -24.55 -51.77
CA GLU A 45 -20.54 -24.54 -52.18
C GLU A 45 -20.38 -23.95 -53.58
N PHE A 46 -19.60 -22.88 -53.70
CA PHE A 46 -19.16 -22.30 -54.95
C PHE A 46 -17.72 -22.70 -55.23
N TYR A 47 -17.49 -23.43 -56.32
CA TYR A 47 -16.15 -23.90 -56.69
C TYR A 47 -15.78 -23.46 -58.11
N THR A 48 -14.52 -23.08 -58.28
CA THR A 48 -14.00 -22.67 -59.58
C THR A 48 -13.45 -23.89 -60.34
N VAL A 49 -13.41 -23.78 -61.66
CA VAL A 49 -12.93 -24.85 -62.56
C VAL A 49 -11.70 -24.45 -63.37
N ASN A 50 -11.22 -23.22 -63.17
CA ASN A 50 -10.01 -22.68 -63.79
C ASN A 50 -8.94 -22.54 -62.70
N ASN A 51 -7.76 -23.13 -62.90
CA ASN A 51 -6.68 -23.14 -61.91
C ASN A 51 -5.65 -22.01 -62.12
N ASN A 52 -5.78 -21.22 -63.18
CA ASN A 52 -4.85 -20.15 -63.50
C ASN A 52 -4.92 -19.00 -62.48
N SER A 53 -3.77 -18.48 -62.11
CA SER A 53 -3.66 -17.29 -61.24
C SER A 53 -4.38 -16.08 -61.85
N ASN A 54 -4.90 -15.19 -60.99
CA ASN A 54 -5.65 -13.97 -61.33
C ASN A 54 -6.99 -14.19 -62.06
N THR A 55 -7.44 -15.43 -62.24
CA THR A 55 -8.80 -15.67 -62.75
C THR A 55 -9.81 -15.36 -61.65
N ILE A 56 -10.94 -14.73 -62.02
CA ILE A 56 -11.94 -14.28 -61.05
C ILE A 56 -13.31 -14.89 -61.35
N PHE A 57 -13.95 -15.36 -60.29
CA PHE A 57 -15.31 -15.82 -60.29
C PHE A 57 -16.15 -14.98 -59.32
N ILE A 58 -17.35 -14.56 -59.72
CA ILE A 58 -18.18 -13.64 -58.94
C ILE A 58 -19.45 -14.38 -58.51
N LEU A 59 -19.70 -14.40 -57.21
CA LEU A 59 -20.93 -14.96 -56.63
C LEU A 59 -22.19 -14.35 -57.26
N PRO A 60 -23.32 -15.07 -57.27
CA PRO A 60 -24.50 -14.66 -58.00
C PRO A 60 -25.11 -13.37 -57.44
N SER A 61 -25.45 -12.42 -58.33
CA SER A 61 -26.24 -11.24 -57.96
C SER A 61 -27.74 -11.53 -57.80
N ASN A 62 -28.20 -12.70 -58.24
CA ASN A 62 -29.60 -13.13 -58.15
C ASN A 62 -29.96 -13.83 -56.82
N ALA A 63 -29.03 -13.90 -55.87
CA ALA A 63 -29.27 -14.40 -54.52
C ALA A 63 -28.45 -13.59 -53.50
N ASN A 64 -29.10 -13.23 -52.40
CA ASN A 64 -28.50 -12.47 -51.30
C ASN A 64 -28.64 -13.14 -49.93
N LYS A 65 -29.23 -14.34 -49.88
CA LYS A 65 -29.37 -15.13 -48.65
C LYS A 65 -28.93 -16.57 -48.90
N TYR A 66 -28.13 -17.10 -47.98
CA TYR A 66 -27.56 -18.44 -48.02
C TYR A 66 -27.64 -19.09 -46.63
N GLY A 67 -27.56 -20.42 -46.58
CA GLY A 67 -27.28 -21.16 -45.36
C GLY A 67 -25.81 -21.03 -44.97
N THR A 68 -25.09 -22.14 -44.88
CA THR A 68 -23.62 -22.14 -44.86
C THR A 68 -23.09 -21.93 -46.26
N VAL A 69 -22.06 -21.08 -46.43
CA VAL A 69 -21.39 -20.85 -47.71
C VAL A 69 -19.99 -21.46 -47.67
N VAL A 70 -19.64 -22.24 -48.70
CA VAL A 70 -18.28 -22.74 -48.90
C VAL A 70 -17.73 -22.17 -50.21
N LEU A 71 -16.58 -21.53 -50.14
CA LEU A 71 -15.90 -20.99 -51.32
C LEU A 71 -14.63 -21.81 -51.57
N SER A 72 -14.60 -22.54 -52.68
CA SER A 72 -13.56 -23.52 -53.02
C SER A 72 -12.86 -23.16 -54.34
N PRO A 73 -12.02 -22.11 -54.37
CA PRO A 73 -11.21 -21.81 -55.54
C PRO A 73 -10.12 -22.87 -55.79
N LEU A 74 -10.02 -23.31 -57.05
CA LEU A 74 -9.02 -24.21 -57.60
C LEU A 74 -7.75 -23.43 -58.01
N GLY A 75 -6.56 -23.94 -57.69
CA GLY A 75 -5.29 -23.31 -58.05
C GLY A 75 -5.19 -21.85 -57.58
N GLY A 76 -4.72 -20.95 -58.44
CA GLY A 76 -4.62 -19.50 -58.17
C GLY A 76 -5.87 -18.69 -58.51
N SER A 77 -7.01 -19.34 -58.74
CA SER A 77 -8.26 -18.62 -59.04
C SER A 77 -8.87 -17.97 -57.80
N ASN A 78 -9.74 -16.99 -58.03
CA ASN A 78 -10.31 -16.13 -57.02
C ASN A 78 -11.83 -16.19 -57.05
N ILE A 79 -12.47 -16.01 -55.89
CA ILE A 79 -13.93 -15.85 -55.79
C ILE A 79 -14.25 -14.55 -55.08
N ALA A 80 -15.02 -13.66 -55.70
CA ALA A 80 -15.53 -12.44 -55.07
C ALA A 80 -17.01 -12.56 -54.70
N PHE A 81 -17.41 -11.91 -53.61
CA PHE A 81 -18.82 -11.70 -53.25
C PHE A 81 -19.59 -11.00 -54.37
N PRO A 82 -20.93 -11.10 -54.44
CA PRO A 82 -21.71 -10.39 -55.46
C PRO A 82 -21.63 -8.88 -55.25
N ASN A 83 -21.65 -8.08 -56.32
CA ASN A 83 -21.61 -6.62 -56.25
C ASN A 83 -23.01 -6.05 -55.92
N ILE A 84 -23.54 -6.40 -54.74
CA ILE A 84 -24.84 -5.98 -54.20
C ILE A 84 -24.68 -5.48 -52.75
N HIS A 85 -25.69 -4.76 -52.25
CA HIS A 85 -25.60 -4.08 -50.95
C HIS A 85 -25.58 -5.00 -49.72
N ALA A 86 -26.19 -6.18 -49.80
CA ALA A 86 -26.34 -7.07 -48.64
C ALA A 86 -26.21 -8.53 -49.05
N VAL A 87 -25.51 -9.32 -48.22
CA VAL A 87 -25.45 -10.78 -48.30
C VAL A 87 -25.64 -11.33 -46.88
N GLU A 88 -26.62 -12.20 -46.68
CA GLU A 88 -26.89 -12.88 -45.42
C GLU A 88 -26.51 -14.37 -45.53
N ILE A 89 -25.70 -14.85 -44.58
CA ILE A 89 -25.25 -16.24 -44.45
C ILE A 89 -25.73 -16.71 -43.08
N ASN A 90 -26.74 -17.57 -43.05
CA ASN A 90 -27.36 -18.06 -41.81
C ASN A 90 -26.48 -19.06 -41.05
N GLY A 91 -25.49 -19.66 -41.72
CA GLY A 91 -24.51 -20.57 -41.12
C GLY A 91 -23.08 -19.99 -41.17
N ASP A 92 -22.12 -20.87 -41.37
CA ASP A 92 -20.70 -20.50 -41.49
C ASP A 92 -20.36 -20.00 -42.91
N LEU A 93 -19.34 -19.14 -42.99
CA LEU A 93 -18.62 -18.84 -44.22
C LEU A 93 -17.27 -19.57 -44.19
N ILE A 94 -17.08 -20.54 -45.08
CA ILE A 94 -15.89 -21.40 -45.11
C ILE A 94 -15.12 -21.16 -46.40
N THR A 95 -13.82 -20.91 -46.31
CA THR A 95 -12.95 -20.77 -47.47
C THR A 95 -12.00 -21.96 -47.58
N LYS A 96 -11.82 -22.49 -48.80
CA LYS A 96 -11.00 -23.67 -49.10
C LYS A 96 -10.10 -23.44 -50.33
N GLY A 97 -9.38 -22.33 -50.34
CA GLY A 97 -8.37 -22.08 -51.38
C GLY A 97 -7.21 -23.07 -51.30
N GLN A 98 -6.69 -23.48 -52.45
CA GLN A 98 -5.61 -24.48 -52.53
C GLN A 98 -4.22 -23.89 -52.27
N ASN A 99 -4.06 -22.59 -52.48
CA ASN A 99 -2.83 -21.86 -52.18
C ASN A 99 -3.17 -20.43 -51.74
N TRP A 100 -2.17 -19.69 -51.29
CA TRP A 100 -2.33 -18.33 -50.79
C TRP A 100 -2.71 -17.30 -51.88
N GLU A 101 -2.53 -17.62 -53.17
CA GLU A 101 -3.03 -16.84 -54.30
C GLU A 101 -4.52 -17.06 -54.57
N SER A 102 -5.14 -18.05 -53.94
CA SER A 102 -6.59 -18.22 -54.05
C SER A 102 -7.29 -17.18 -53.16
N TRP A 103 -7.65 -16.03 -53.73
CA TRP A 103 -8.30 -14.96 -52.97
C TRP A 103 -9.81 -15.12 -52.91
N LEU A 104 -10.33 -14.82 -51.73
CA LEU A 104 -11.75 -14.82 -51.42
C LEU A 104 -12.11 -13.39 -51.05
N ALA A 105 -12.68 -12.67 -52.01
CA ALA A 105 -12.62 -11.22 -52.01
C ALA A 105 -13.97 -10.57 -51.71
N MET A 106 -13.95 -9.50 -50.91
CA MET A 106 -15.14 -8.66 -50.68
C MET A 106 -15.60 -7.95 -51.95
N THR A 107 -14.66 -7.58 -52.80
CA THR A 107 -14.83 -6.81 -54.05
C THR A 107 -13.80 -7.28 -55.08
N TRP A 108 -13.83 -6.72 -56.29
CA TRP A 108 -12.80 -6.96 -57.29
C TRP A 108 -12.56 -5.72 -58.16
N LEU A 109 -11.45 -5.70 -58.90
CA LEU A 109 -11.01 -4.55 -59.70
C LEU A 109 -11.72 -4.49 -61.06
N THR A 110 -11.41 -5.43 -61.96
CA THR A 110 -11.89 -5.43 -63.34
C THR A 110 -13.13 -6.31 -63.51
N ASN A 111 -14.06 -5.89 -64.38
CA ASN A 111 -15.26 -6.66 -64.71
C ASN A 111 -16.18 -7.02 -63.51
N TYR A 112 -16.07 -6.26 -62.41
CA TYR A 112 -16.91 -6.37 -61.22
C TYR A 112 -18.10 -5.39 -61.23
N GLY A 113 -18.01 -4.36 -62.07
CA GLY A 113 -18.88 -3.18 -62.08
C GLY A 113 -18.43 -2.12 -61.06
N THR A 114 -19.12 -0.98 -61.03
CA THR A 114 -18.88 0.05 -60.02
C THR A 114 -19.13 -0.52 -58.63
N VAL A 115 -18.12 -0.48 -57.75
CA VAL A 115 -18.22 -1.04 -56.40
C VAL A 115 -19.33 -0.34 -55.62
N VAL A 116 -20.26 -1.13 -55.06
CA VAL A 116 -21.31 -0.62 -54.17
C VAL A 116 -20.94 -0.83 -52.70
N PRO A 117 -21.42 0.02 -51.77
CA PRO A 117 -21.31 -0.25 -50.35
C PRO A 117 -21.98 -1.57 -50.01
N LYS A 118 -21.31 -2.43 -49.23
CA LYS A 118 -21.76 -3.79 -48.96
C LYS A 118 -21.61 -4.20 -47.50
N THR A 119 -22.60 -4.92 -47.01
CA THR A 119 -22.52 -5.69 -45.76
C THR A 119 -22.72 -7.18 -46.03
N VAL A 120 -21.75 -8.00 -45.62
CA VAL A 120 -21.88 -9.46 -45.55
C VAL A 120 -22.11 -9.87 -44.09
N SER A 121 -23.26 -10.43 -43.77
CA SER A 121 -23.62 -10.88 -42.42
C SER A 121 -23.54 -12.39 -42.34
N VAL A 122 -22.74 -12.90 -41.40
CA VAL A 122 -22.49 -14.32 -41.12
C VAL A 122 -22.94 -14.62 -39.71
N LYS A 123 -24.01 -15.41 -39.55
CA LYS A 123 -24.52 -15.80 -38.20
C LYS A 123 -23.65 -16.87 -37.52
N GLY A 124 -22.92 -17.65 -38.31
CA GLY A 124 -21.92 -18.60 -37.83
C GLY A 124 -20.51 -18.01 -37.77
N ASN A 125 -19.53 -18.87 -38.04
CA ASN A 125 -18.11 -18.55 -38.05
C ASN A 125 -17.62 -18.18 -39.46
N LEU A 126 -16.55 -17.40 -39.54
CA LEU A 126 -15.69 -17.31 -40.73
C LEU A 126 -14.53 -18.30 -40.55
N HIS A 127 -14.53 -19.41 -41.29
CA HIS A 127 -13.47 -20.41 -41.24
C HIS A 127 -12.62 -20.40 -42.51
N ILE A 128 -11.44 -19.83 -42.41
CA ILE A 128 -10.47 -19.75 -43.50
C ILE A 128 -9.57 -20.99 -43.46
N LYS A 129 -10.00 -22.07 -44.12
CA LYS A 129 -9.28 -23.36 -44.14
C LYS A 129 -8.13 -23.38 -45.16
N GLY A 130 -8.15 -22.48 -46.12
CA GLY A 130 -7.13 -22.33 -47.17
C GLY A 130 -7.39 -21.09 -48.02
N GLY A 131 -6.34 -20.58 -48.66
CA GLY A 131 -6.38 -19.31 -49.38
C GLY A 131 -6.40 -18.09 -48.46
N SER A 132 -6.68 -16.93 -49.05
CA SER A 132 -6.67 -15.64 -48.35
C SER A 132 -8.01 -14.93 -48.47
N PHE A 133 -8.58 -14.49 -47.35
CA PHE A 133 -9.75 -13.61 -47.36
C PHE A 133 -9.29 -12.17 -47.55
N VAL A 134 -9.72 -11.49 -48.61
CA VAL A 134 -9.10 -10.24 -49.07
C VAL A 134 -10.11 -9.10 -49.24
N PHE A 135 -9.77 -7.92 -48.76
CA PHE A 135 -10.39 -6.65 -49.15
C PHE A 135 -9.57 -5.99 -50.26
N ILE A 136 -10.21 -5.56 -51.35
CA ILE A 136 -9.49 -5.06 -52.53
C ILE A 136 -10.26 -4.00 -53.33
N GLY A 137 -9.62 -2.86 -53.60
CA GLY A 137 -10.04 -1.91 -54.64
C GLY A 137 -11.39 -1.22 -54.45
N ASN A 138 -11.85 -1.04 -53.20
CA ASN A 138 -13.10 -0.35 -52.88
C ASN A 138 -12.92 1.15 -52.57
N GLY A 139 -11.69 1.65 -52.41
CA GLY A 139 -11.38 3.02 -52.04
C GLY A 139 -12.12 3.46 -50.78
N ALA A 140 -12.87 4.57 -50.90
CA ALA A 140 -13.73 5.12 -49.84
C ALA A 140 -15.08 4.39 -49.70
N THR A 141 -15.40 3.46 -50.60
CA THR A 141 -16.69 2.77 -50.61
C THR A 141 -16.70 1.68 -49.54
N THR A 142 -17.59 1.79 -48.56
CA THR A 142 -17.62 0.90 -47.39
C THR A 142 -17.83 -0.56 -47.74
N GLN A 143 -16.91 -1.43 -47.32
CA GLN A 143 -17.08 -2.89 -47.34
C GLN A 143 -17.04 -3.42 -45.92
N LYS A 144 -18.12 -4.07 -45.49
CA LYS A 144 -18.28 -4.56 -44.13
C LYS A 144 -18.60 -6.05 -44.13
N ILE A 145 -17.95 -6.78 -43.25
CA ILE A 145 -18.35 -8.14 -42.87
C ILE A 145 -18.66 -8.17 -41.38
N VAL A 146 -19.78 -8.80 -41.01
CA VAL A 146 -20.23 -9.00 -39.63
C VAL A 146 -20.32 -10.49 -39.37
N ILE A 147 -19.51 -10.99 -38.46
CA ILE A 147 -19.47 -12.40 -38.06
C ILE A 147 -19.98 -12.48 -36.62
N GLU A 148 -21.09 -13.17 -36.37
CA GLU A 148 -21.60 -13.37 -35.01
C GLU A 148 -20.77 -14.39 -34.22
N GLY A 149 -20.19 -15.37 -34.92
CA GLY A 149 -19.26 -16.36 -34.36
C GLY A 149 -17.79 -15.95 -34.41
N ASP A 150 -16.92 -16.96 -34.48
CA ASP A 150 -15.46 -16.84 -34.51
C ASP A 150 -14.93 -16.58 -35.93
N VAL A 151 -13.77 -15.91 -36.00
CA VAL A 151 -12.92 -15.85 -37.19
C VAL A 151 -11.74 -16.80 -36.97
N ILE A 152 -11.66 -17.86 -37.77
CA ILE A 152 -10.69 -18.95 -37.60
C ILE A 152 -9.79 -19.00 -38.85
N ILE A 153 -8.49 -18.82 -38.65
CA ILE A 153 -7.47 -18.87 -39.71
C ILE A 153 -6.65 -20.14 -39.50
N ASN A 154 -6.62 -21.03 -40.50
CA ASN A 154 -5.78 -22.22 -40.48
C ASN A 154 -4.33 -21.92 -40.91
N PRO A 155 -3.37 -22.80 -40.60
CA PRO A 155 -2.03 -22.73 -41.18
C PRO A 155 -2.09 -22.72 -42.72
N GLY A 156 -1.26 -21.88 -43.36
CA GLY A 156 -1.26 -21.70 -44.81
C GLY A 156 -2.35 -20.78 -45.36
N ALA A 157 -3.28 -20.33 -44.52
CA ALA A 157 -4.35 -19.40 -44.87
C ALA A 157 -4.14 -18.01 -44.22
N GLY A 158 -4.84 -16.99 -44.72
CA GLY A 158 -4.69 -15.62 -44.23
C GLY A 158 -5.88 -14.70 -44.42
N ILE A 159 -5.77 -13.51 -43.83
CA ILE A 159 -6.62 -12.34 -44.07
C ILE A 159 -5.70 -11.21 -44.53
N ASP A 160 -6.13 -10.48 -45.56
CA ASP A 160 -5.33 -9.40 -46.10
C ASP A 160 -6.17 -8.24 -46.65
N VAL A 161 -5.51 -7.10 -46.83
CA VAL A 161 -6.03 -5.92 -47.51
C VAL A 161 -5.07 -5.50 -48.61
N TYR A 162 -5.54 -5.55 -49.85
CA TYR A 162 -4.75 -5.28 -51.04
C TYR A 162 -5.13 -3.94 -51.67
N ALA A 163 -4.12 -3.18 -52.06
CA ALA A 163 -4.25 -2.03 -52.95
C ALA A 163 -3.02 -1.91 -53.86
N ASP A 164 -3.21 -1.22 -54.98
CA ASP A 164 -2.15 -0.64 -55.79
C ASP A 164 -2.32 0.90 -55.84
N ASN A 165 -1.44 1.61 -56.56
CA ASN A 165 -1.47 3.08 -56.65
C ASN A 165 -2.76 3.65 -57.25
N PHE A 166 -3.57 2.83 -57.93
CA PHE A 166 -4.79 3.25 -58.62
C PHE A 166 -6.06 2.78 -57.90
N ASN A 167 -5.95 1.73 -57.07
CA ASN A 167 -7.07 1.03 -56.45
C ASN A 167 -6.89 0.90 -54.93
N PRO A 168 -7.06 1.98 -54.15
CA PRO A 168 -6.99 1.92 -52.70
C PRO A 168 -8.08 1.01 -52.07
N SER A 169 -7.87 0.56 -50.84
CA SER A 169 -8.82 -0.23 -50.04
C SER A 169 -8.71 0.14 -48.55
N TYR A 170 -9.43 1.17 -48.12
CA TYR A 170 -9.29 1.74 -46.77
C TYR A 170 -10.59 1.99 -46.01
N ALA A 171 -11.76 1.77 -46.62
CA ALA A 171 -13.07 1.85 -45.97
C ALA A 171 -13.61 0.44 -45.65
N ASN A 172 -12.82 -0.38 -44.95
CA ASN A 172 -13.13 -1.77 -44.68
C ASN A 172 -13.37 -2.02 -43.19
N PHE A 173 -14.37 -2.85 -42.88
CA PHE A 173 -14.75 -3.17 -41.50
C PHE A 173 -14.98 -4.67 -41.32
N MET A 174 -14.45 -5.24 -40.25
CA MET A 174 -14.73 -6.61 -39.82
C MET A 174 -15.21 -6.59 -38.37
N HIS A 175 -16.49 -6.92 -38.18
CA HIS A 175 -17.10 -7.04 -36.87
C HIS A 175 -17.11 -8.51 -36.45
N ILE A 176 -16.60 -8.83 -35.27
CA ILE A 176 -16.44 -10.19 -34.76
C ILE A 176 -17.20 -10.32 -33.43
N GLY A 177 -18.21 -11.18 -33.36
CA GLY A 177 -18.98 -11.46 -32.16
C GLY A 177 -18.26 -12.44 -31.22
N GLY A 178 -17.56 -13.41 -31.82
CA GLY A 178 -16.70 -14.39 -31.14
C GLY A 178 -15.23 -13.98 -31.08
N SER A 179 -14.35 -14.96 -31.27
CA SER A 179 -12.89 -14.87 -31.16
C SER A 179 -12.21 -14.74 -32.51
N LEU A 180 -11.04 -14.08 -32.55
CA LEU A 180 -10.07 -14.20 -33.63
C LEU A 180 -9.05 -15.28 -33.27
N ILE A 181 -9.19 -16.45 -33.88
CA ILE A 181 -8.30 -17.61 -33.71
C ILE A 181 -7.35 -17.65 -34.91
N ASN A 182 -6.18 -17.03 -34.77
CA ASN A 182 -5.19 -16.94 -35.83
C ASN A 182 -4.15 -18.05 -35.71
N ASN A 183 -4.37 -19.18 -36.40
CA ASN A 183 -3.37 -20.25 -36.54
C ASN A 183 -2.53 -20.10 -37.81
N SER A 184 -2.45 -18.90 -38.38
CA SER A 184 -1.49 -18.64 -39.45
C SER A 184 -0.08 -19.02 -39.01
N ASN A 185 0.75 -19.49 -39.93
CA ASN A 185 2.10 -19.98 -39.62
C ASN A 185 3.19 -19.13 -40.29
N ASN A 186 2.85 -17.90 -40.66
CA ASN A 186 3.75 -16.94 -41.31
C ASN A 186 4.45 -17.49 -42.58
N SER A 187 3.83 -18.47 -43.25
CA SER A 187 4.33 -19.05 -44.51
C SER A 187 3.79 -18.31 -45.74
N GLY A 188 4.39 -18.51 -46.91
CA GLY A 188 4.12 -17.73 -48.13
C GLY A 188 5.28 -16.78 -48.47
N PRO A 189 5.21 -16.03 -49.59
CA PRO A 189 6.36 -15.25 -50.06
C PRO A 189 6.73 -14.13 -49.08
N SER A 190 7.91 -14.26 -48.48
CA SER A 190 8.69 -13.14 -47.97
C SER A 190 9.69 -12.72 -49.05
N PRO A 191 9.75 -11.46 -49.52
CA PRO A 191 8.91 -10.30 -49.23
C PRO A 191 8.05 -9.91 -50.44
N GLY A 192 6.78 -10.30 -50.46
CA GLY A 192 5.80 -9.81 -51.45
C GLY A 192 4.70 -8.99 -50.78
N ASN A 193 4.15 -7.99 -51.48
CA ASN A 193 3.02 -7.16 -51.02
C ASN A 193 1.69 -7.94 -50.85
N HIS A 194 1.69 -9.28 -50.89
CA HIS A 194 0.50 -10.12 -51.01
C HIS A 194 0.21 -10.95 -49.74
N ALA A 195 -1.01 -11.49 -49.71
CA ALA A 195 -1.56 -12.29 -48.64
C ALA A 195 -0.81 -13.62 -48.50
N GLY A 196 0.15 -13.70 -47.56
CA GLY A 196 0.68 -14.96 -47.06
C GLY A 196 -0.22 -15.55 -45.98
N SER A 197 0.26 -16.58 -45.28
CA SER A 197 -0.40 -17.07 -44.07
C SER A 197 -0.18 -16.10 -42.92
N LYS A 198 -1.02 -15.04 -42.86
CA LYS A 198 -0.97 -13.93 -41.91
C LYS A 198 -2.38 -13.38 -41.68
N ALA A 199 -2.61 -12.70 -40.55
CA ALA A 199 -3.78 -11.86 -40.33
C ALA A 199 -3.35 -10.38 -40.42
N ARG A 200 -3.43 -9.80 -41.62
CA ARG A 200 -2.94 -8.44 -41.90
C ARG A 200 -4.12 -7.50 -42.14
N PHE A 201 -4.49 -6.76 -41.10
CA PHE A 201 -5.55 -5.76 -41.16
C PHE A 201 -5.03 -4.36 -41.51
N TYR A 202 -3.71 -4.16 -41.48
CA TYR A 202 -3.06 -2.91 -41.87
C TYR A 202 -1.80 -3.17 -42.71
N VAL A 203 -1.62 -2.35 -43.75
CA VAL A 203 -0.36 -2.25 -44.52
C VAL A 203 0.12 -0.80 -44.59
N ASN A 204 -0.79 0.10 -44.94
CA ASN A 204 -0.59 1.55 -45.00
C ASN A 204 -1.95 2.26 -44.98
N ASN A 205 -1.97 3.60 -45.01
CA ASN A 205 -3.21 4.39 -44.96
C ASN A 205 -4.20 4.11 -46.11
N ASN A 206 -3.75 3.54 -47.23
CA ASN A 206 -4.59 3.14 -48.36
C ASN A 206 -5.01 1.66 -48.30
N GLN A 207 -4.58 0.91 -47.28
CA GLN A 207 -4.75 -0.53 -47.11
C GLN A 207 -5.01 -0.86 -45.64
N ARG A 208 -6.28 -0.80 -45.22
CA ARG A 208 -6.68 -1.05 -43.83
C ARG A 208 -8.06 -1.65 -43.67
N ILE A 209 -8.26 -2.36 -42.56
CA ILE A 209 -9.50 -2.98 -42.09
C ILE A 209 -9.65 -2.66 -40.61
N GLU A 210 -10.71 -1.95 -40.23
CA GLU A 210 -11.03 -1.69 -38.83
C GLU A 210 -11.76 -2.88 -38.20
N LEU A 211 -11.36 -3.24 -36.97
CA LEU A 211 -11.95 -4.35 -36.21
C LEU A 211 -12.89 -3.84 -35.12
N VAL A 212 -14.04 -4.51 -34.98
CA VAL A 212 -14.95 -4.31 -33.84
C VAL A 212 -15.28 -5.66 -33.22
N PHE A 213 -14.90 -5.87 -31.96
CA PHE A 213 -15.30 -7.05 -31.20
C PHE A 213 -16.58 -6.74 -30.43
N PHE A 214 -17.70 -7.37 -30.78
CA PHE A 214 -19.03 -7.07 -30.24
C PHE A 214 -19.68 -8.26 -29.53
N GLY A 215 -20.82 -8.06 -28.87
CA GLY A 215 -21.60 -9.14 -28.23
C GLY A 215 -21.21 -9.42 -26.78
N SER A 216 -22.06 -10.15 -26.06
CA SER A 216 -22.06 -10.24 -24.58
C SER A 216 -21.45 -11.52 -24.00
N LYS A 217 -20.26 -11.88 -24.48
CA LYS A 217 -19.48 -13.03 -23.98
C LYS A 217 -17.99 -12.75 -24.07
N LYS A 218 -17.19 -13.52 -23.32
CA LYS A 218 -15.73 -13.56 -23.50
C LYS A 218 -15.37 -13.94 -24.94
N ALA A 219 -14.42 -13.20 -25.51
CA ALA A 219 -13.82 -13.44 -26.81
C ALA A 219 -12.30 -13.41 -26.69
N TYR A 220 -11.61 -14.05 -27.63
CA TYR A 220 -10.16 -14.18 -27.60
C TYR A 220 -9.52 -13.68 -28.90
N ILE A 221 -8.33 -13.10 -28.78
CA ILE A 221 -7.36 -12.99 -29.86
C ILE A 221 -6.25 -13.98 -29.51
N THR A 222 -6.26 -15.13 -30.18
CA THR A 222 -5.50 -16.31 -29.76
C THR A 222 -5.02 -17.15 -30.93
N ASN A 223 -4.21 -18.15 -30.63
CA ASN A 223 -3.81 -19.22 -31.55
C ASN A 223 -3.80 -20.55 -30.80
N ASN A 224 -4.01 -21.64 -31.54
CA ASN A 224 -3.69 -22.97 -31.07
C ASN A 224 -2.20 -23.23 -31.34
N SER A 225 -1.41 -23.25 -30.27
CA SER A 225 0.04 -23.48 -30.32
C SER A 225 0.43 -24.83 -30.92
N SER A 226 -0.46 -25.84 -30.90
CA SER A 226 -0.23 -27.13 -31.56
C SER A 226 -0.37 -27.06 -33.09
N LEU A 227 -1.04 -26.03 -33.61
CA LEU A 227 -1.25 -25.81 -35.05
C LEU A 227 -0.28 -24.78 -35.62
N SER A 228 0.06 -23.75 -34.85
CA SER A 228 1.05 -22.75 -35.23
C SER A 228 1.74 -22.14 -34.02
N ALA A 229 3.08 -22.21 -34.03
CA ALA A 229 3.94 -21.56 -33.05
C ALA A 229 4.29 -20.11 -33.41
N SER A 230 4.06 -19.68 -34.67
CA SER A 230 4.46 -18.38 -35.18
C SER A 230 3.31 -17.66 -35.90
N PRO A 231 2.16 -17.45 -35.24
CA PRO A 231 1.10 -16.63 -35.81
C PRO A 231 1.58 -15.19 -36.03
N TYR A 232 1.03 -14.57 -37.07
CA TYR A 232 1.41 -13.21 -37.46
C TYR A 232 0.17 -12.34 -37.60
N THR A 233 0.05 -11.33 -36.74
CA THR A 233 -1.12 -10.44 -36.65
C THR A 233 -0.70 -8.98 -36.69
N ILE A 234 -1.29 -8.19 -37.59
CA ILE A 234 -1.13 -6.73 -37.65
C ILE A 234 -2.51 -6.08 -37.58
N PHE A 235 -2.74 -5.23 -36.59
CA PHE A 235 -3.97 -4.44 -36.47
C PHE A 235 -3.84 -3.05 -37.11
N ASP A 236 -4.95 -2.58 -37.70
CA ASP A 236 -5.23 -1.16 -37.89
C ASP A 236 -5.88 -0.63 -36.60
N LYS A 237 -7.17 -0.28 -36.62
CA LYS A 237 -7.94 0.04 -35.41
C LYS A 237 -8.72 -1.16 -34.87
N VAL A 238 -8.89 -1.19 -33.56
CA VAL A 238 -9.65 -2.17 -32.79
C VAL A 238 -10.57 -1.45 -31.82
N THR A 239 -11.86 -1.73 -31.91
CA THR A 239 -12.87 -1.32 -30.92
C THR A 239 -13.32 -2.52 -30.11
N VAL A 240 -13.27 -2.38 -28.78
CA VAL A 240 -13.81 -3.37 -27.83
C VAL A 240 -15.19 -2.91 -27.38
N ASP A 241 -16.22 -3.62 -27.83
CA ASP A 241 -17.64 -3.35 -27.54
C ASP A 241 -18.32 -4.62 -27.01
N LYS A 242 -17.75 -5.18 -25.94
CA LYS A 242 -18.18 -6.47 -25.37
C LYS A 242 -19.20 -6.22 -24.26
N GLY A 243 -20.41 -6.74 -24.44
CA GLY A 243 -21.50 -6.58 -23.48
C GLY A 243 -21.92 -5.12 -23.28
N LEU A 244 -22.44 -4.83 -22.09
CA LEU A 244 -22.91 -3.50 -21.68
C LEU A 244 -22.21 -3.00 -20.39
N SER A 245 -21.21 -3.73 -19.91
CA SER A 245 -20.47 -3.47 -18.67
C SER A 245 -19.09 -4.12 -18.73
N GLN A 246 -18.28 -3.91 -17.69
CA GLN A 246 -16.90 -4.41 -17.61
C GLN A 246 -16.80 -5.95 -17.46
N SER A 247 -17.93 -6.65 -17.37
CA SER A 247 -18.00 -8.10 -17.06
C SER A 247 -17.57 -9.00 -18.22
N ASP A 248 -17.92 -8.64 -19.45
CA ASP A 248 -17.47 -9.33 -20.66
C ASP A 248 -16.07 -8.87 -21.05
N SER A 249 -15.34 -9.69 -21.80
CA SER A 249 -13.95 -9.35 -22.13
C SER A 249 -13.51 -9.78 -23.53
N LEU A 250 -12.54 -9.03 -24.05
CA LEU A 250 -11.68 -9.45 -25.16
C LEU A 250 -10.30 -9.75 -24.58
N ILE A 251 -9.83 -10.99 -24.74
CA ILE A 251 -8.58 -11.46 -24.14
C ILE A 251 -7.53 -11.64 -25.25
N ILE A 252 -6.44 -10.89 -25.19
CA ILE A 252 -5.29 -11.02 -26.09
C ILE A 252 -4.26 -11.94 -25.42
N ASN A 253 -4.17 -13.17 -25.89
CA ASN A 253 -3.16 -14.15 -25.45
C ASN A 253 -2.45 -14.84 -26.63
N ILE A 254 -2.56 -14.28 -27.83
CA ILE A 254 -1.91 -14.81 -29.03
C ILE A 254 -0.38 -14.84 -28.88
N GLY A 255 0.24 -15.96 -29.25
CA GLY A 255 1.68 -16.09 -29.41
C GLY A 255 2.22 -15.33 -30.63
N GLY A 256 3.44 -15.63 -31.04
CA GLY A 256 4.03 -15.09 -32.28
C GLY A 256 4.10 -13.55 -32.36
N THR A 257 3.94 -13.01 -33.57
CA THR A 257 4.01 -11.57 -33.83
C THR A 257 2.64 -10.91 -33.70
N LEU A 258 2.57 -9.88 -32.87
CA LEU A 258 1.45 -8.95 -32.77
C LEU A 258 1.98 -7.53 -32.98
N THR A 259 1.48 -6.83 -33.99
CA THR A 259 1.85 -5.44 -34.29
C THR A 259 0.61 -4.56 -34.29
N THR A 260 0.71 -3.40 -33.67
CA THR A 260 -0.32 -2.36 -33.61
C THR A 260 0.28 -1.03 -34.03
N HIS A 261 -0.55 -0.02 -34.28
CA HIS A 261 -0.02 1.34 -34.25
C HIS A 261 0.40 1.71 -32.82
N GLN A 262 1.17 2.78 -32.71
CA GLN A 262 1.58 3.32 -31.40
C GLN A 262 0.57 4.34 -30.85
N ASN A 263 -0.39 4.81 -31.66
CA ASN A 263 -1.40 5.79 -31.27
C ASN A 263 -2.73 5.51 -31.97
N ASP A 264 -3.84 5.91 -31.35
CA ASP A 264 -5.21 5.91 -31.90
C ASP A 264 -5.69 4.58 -32.51
N TRP A 265 -5.12 3.45 -32.10
CA TRP A 265 -5.52 2.14 -32.63
C TRP A 265 -6.56 1.44 -31.75
N LEU A 266 -6.61 1.71 -30.45
CA LEU A 266 -7.51 1.03 -29.53
C LEU A 266 -8.59 1.98 -29.00
N THR A 267 -9.84 1.57 -29.14
CA THR A 267 -11.00 2.20 -28.50
C THR A 267 -11.68 1.22 -27.56
N LEU A 268 -11.86 1.61 -26.30
CA LEU A 268 -12.70 0.88 -25.34
C LEU A 268 -14.08 1.52 -25.32
N GLN A 269 -15.11 0.75 -25.66
CA GLN A 269 -16.52 1.19 -25.62
C GLN A 269 -17.29 0.48 -24.50
N ASN A 270 -17.26 -0.85 -24.48
CA ASN A 270 -17.84 -1.70 -23.44
C ASN A 270 -16.97 -2.94 -23.21
N GLY A 271 -17.02 -3.48 -21.99
CA GLY A 271 -16.28 -4.68 -21.64
C GLY A 271 -14.79 -4.43 -21.35
N THR A 272 -14.11 -5.47 -20.93
CA THR A 272 -12.72 -5.40 -20.49
C THR A 272 -11.78 -5.91 -21.57
N LEU A 273 -10.82 -5.10 -22.01
CA LEU A 273 -9.67 -5.63 -22.73
C LEU A 273 -8.70 -6.24 -21.72
N LYS A 274 -8.41 -7.55 -21.85
CA LYS A 274 -7.39 -8.23 -21.09
C LYS A 274 -6.16 -8.51 -21.95
N TYR A 275 -5.00 -7.98 -21.57
CA TYR A 275 -3.71 -8.31 -22.18
C TYR A 275 -3.03 -9.39 -21.34
N ALA A 276 -2.93 -10.60 -21.90
CA ALA A 276 -2.46 -11.81 -21.22
C ALA A 276 -1.60 -12.69 -22.13
N ARG A 277 -0.65 -12.06 -22.83
CA ARG A 277 0.33 -12.77 -23.64
C ARG A 277 1.38 -13.44 -22.75
N GLU A 278 1.93 -14.54 -23.22
CA GLU A 278 3.07 -15.19 -22.57
C GLU A 278 4.36 -14.70 -23.23
N ASN A 279 5.32 -14.20 -22.43
CA ASN A 279 6.63 -13.72 -22.85
C ASN A 279 6.61 -12.84 -24.13
N PRO A 280 5.87 -11.71 -24.11
CA PRO A 280 5.89 -10.78 -25.23
C PRO A 280 7.31 -10.26 -25.45
N SER A 281 7.72 -10.11 -26.70
CA SER A 281 9.09 -9.68 -27.07
C SER A 281 9.25 -8.17 -27.24
N ASN A 282 8.17 -7.39 -27.08
CA ASN A 282 8.14 -5.94 -27.28
C ASN A 282 7.09 -5.31 -26.36
N ASP A 283 7.29 -4.02 -26.05
CA ASP A 283 6.27 -3.19 -25.39
C ASP A 283 4.94 -3.20 -26.16
N PHE A 284 3.84 -3.21 -25.43
CA PHE A 284 2.49 -3.06 -25.96
C PHE A 284 2.00 -1.63 -25.79
N THR A 285 2.26 -0.79 -26.79
CA THR A 285 1.90 0.63 -26.76
C THR A 285 0.47 0.85 -27.23
N ILE A 286 -0.39 1.32 -26.32
CA ILE A 286 -1.78 1.68 -26.61
C ILE A 286 -1.85 3.09 -27.22
N THR A 287 -1.14 4.04 -26.61
CA THR A 287 -1.14 5.45 -27.05
C THR A 287 0.18 6.15 -26.73
N THR A 288 0.59 7.05 -27.62
CA THR A 288 1.74 7.96 -27.45
C THR A 288 1.30 9.42 -27.36
N SER A 289 0.55 9.93 -28.33
CA SER A 289 0.25 11.36 -28.48
C SER A 289 -1.22 11.74 -28.25
N SER A 290 -2.06 10.78 -27.88
CA SER A 290 -3.50 10.98 -27.61
C SER A 290 -3.89 10.59 -26.18
N PRO A 291 -4.80 11.32 -25.52
CA PRO A 291 -5.32 10.88 -24.24
C PRO A 291 -6.06 9.55 -24.39
N PHE A 292 -6.02 8.71 -23.37
CA PHE A 292 -6.71 7.42 -23.38
C PHE A 292 -7.89 7.43 -22.42
N VAL A 293 -9.07 7.08 -22.91
CA VAL A 293 -10.30 7.06 -22.11
C VAL A 293 -10.71 5.63 -21.83
N ILE A 294 -10.89 5.31 -20.54
CA ILE A 294 -11.50 4.06 -20.08
C ILE A 294 -12.91 4.43 -19.61
N PRO A 295 -13.97 4.24 -20.41
CA PRO A 295 -15.33 4.62 -20.02
C PRO A 295 -15.88 3.74 -18.89
N HIS A 296 -16.97 4.17 -18.24
CA HIS A 296 -17.53 3.49 -17.06
C HIS A 296 -17.98 2.05 -17.29
N THR A 297 -18.31 1.68 -18.52
CA THR A 297 -18.68 0.31 -18.92
C THR A 297 -17.49 -0.54 -19.40
N ALA A 298 -16.27 0.00 -19.41
CA ALA A 298 -15.09 -0.72 -19.90
C ALA A 298 -13.96 -0.83 -18.87
N GLY A 299 -13.03 -1.74 -19.15
CA GLY A 299 -11.87 -1.97 -18.31
C GLY A 299 -10.61 -2.31 -19.10
N LEU A 300 -9.46 -2.06 -18.47
CA LEU A 300 -8.15 -2.55 -18.90
C LEU A 300 -7.60 -3.52 -17.85
N PHE A 301 -7.35 -4.75 -18.25
CA PHE A 301 -6.78 -5.80 -17.40
C PHE A 301 -5.41 -6.20 -17.96
N VAL A 302 -4.36 -6.08 -17.16
CA VAL A 302 -3.00 -6.51 -17.52
C VAL A 302 -2.58 -7.71 -16.67
N ASP A 303 -2.20 -8.80 -17.34
CA ASP A 303 -1.92 -10.12 -16.77
C ASP A 303 -0.97 -10.92 -17.66
N TYR A 304 0.21 -10.36 -17.92
CA TYR A 304 1.21 -11.02 -18.76
C TYR A 304 2.48 -11.31 -17.96
N GLN A 305 3.13 -12.39 -18.36
CA GLN A 305 4.44 -12.80 -17.85
C GLN A 305 5.49 -12.41 -18.89
N THR A 306 6.60 -11.87 -18.43
CA THR A 306 7.78 -11.66 -19.28
C THR A 306 9.06 -11.90 -18.49
N ASP A 307 10.03 -12.54 -19.13
CA ASP A 307 11.42 -12.59 -18.66
C ASP A 307 12.19 -11.28 -18.96
N GLY A 308 11.60 -10.39 -19.77
CA GLY A 308 12.17 -9.11 -20.19
C GLY A 308 11.66 -7.89 -19.40
N ASN A 309 11.72 -6.73 -20.05
CA ASN A 309 11.31 -5.42 -19.49
C ASN A 309 10.11 -4.84 -20.25
N GLU A 310 9.35 -5.67 -20.95
CA GLU A 310 8.20 -5.26 -21.74
C GLU A 310 7.11 -4.70 -20.84
N ARG A 311 6.38 -3.71 -21.35
CA ARG A 311 5.37 -2.92 -20.63
C ARG A 311 4.11 -2.77 -21.48
N VAL A 312 2.98 -2.60 -20.81
CA VAL A 312 1.79 -1.98 -21.43
C VAL A 312 1.90 -0.47 -21.25
N ILE A 313 2.08 0.24 -22.35
CA ILE A 313 2.37 1.68 -22.35
C ILE A 313 1.11 2.46 -22.70
N LEU A 314 0.77 3.42 -21.84
CA LEU A 314 -0.27 4.41 -22.08
C LEU A 314 0.30 5.82 -22.00
N ALA A 315 -0.30 6.71 -22.76
CA ALA A 315 -0.01 8.13 -22.77
C ALA A 315 1.50 8.46 -22.87
N ASN A 316 2.26 7.75 -23.71
CA ASN A 316 3.70 7.95 -23.90
C ASN A 316 4.02 9.23 -24.68
N SER A 317 3.78 10.36 -24.03
CA SER A 317 3.89 11.70 -24.57
C SER A 317 4.81 12.55 -23.72
N THR A 318 5.36 13.59 -24.34
CA THR A 318 5.98 14.71 -23.64
C THR A 318 5.01 15.86 -23.43
N SER A 319 3.70 15.64 -23.61
CA SER A 319 2.65 16.62 -23.31
C SER A 319 1.99 16.29 -21.99
N GLY A 320 1.83 17.29 -21.11
CA GLY A 320 1.15 17.17 -19.82
C GLY A 320 -0.37 17.14 -19.91
N SER A 321 -0.93 17.26 -21.11
CA SER A 321 -2.36 17.08 -21.37
C SER A 321 -2.70 15.66 -21.81
N ASN A 322 -1.69 14.81 -21.97
CA ASN A 322 -1.86 13.46 -22.47
C ASN A 322 -2.06 12.51 -21.30
N ASP A 323 -3.29 12.45 -20.80
CA ASP A 323 -3.62 11.70 -19.59
C ASP A 323 -4.40 10.41 -19.90
N VAL A 324 -4.49 9.55 -18.90
CA VAL A 324 -5.46 8.46 -18.86
C VAL A 324 -6.69 8.94 -18.09
N PHE A 325 -7.82 9.09 -18.80
CA PHE A 325 -9.11 9.42 -18.19
C PHE A 325 -9.82 8.14 -17.76
N LEU A 326 -9.85 7.91 -16.45
CA LEU A 326 -10.40 6.73 -15.82
C LEU A 326 -11.84 6.97 -15.37
N HIS A 327 -12.80 6.43 -16.11
CA HIS A 327 -14.21 6.33 -15.70
C HIS A 327 -14.60 4.89 -15.37
N GLY A 328 -13.91 3.90 -15.93
CA GLY A 328 -14.11 2.47 -15.67
C GLY A 328 -13.05 1.90 -14.73
N LYS A 329 -12.45 0.77 -15.12
CA LYS A 329 -11.53 0.03 -14.23
C LYS A 329 -10.17 -0.27 -14.85
N ILE A 330 -9.12 -0.12 -14.07
CA ILE A 330 -7.79 -0.69 -14.33
C ILE A 330 -7.57 -1.86 -13.36
N THR A 331 -7.18 -3.02 -13.87
CA THR A 331 -6.76 -4.18 -13.08
C THR A 331 -5.36 -4.61 -13.48
N LEU A 332 -4.47 -4.73 -12.51
CA LEU A 332 -3.11 -5.22 -12.71
C LEU A 332 -2.88 -6.45 -11.84
N ASN A 333 -2.69 -7.60 -12.47
CA ASN A 333 -2.39 -8.86 -11.79
C ASN A 333 -0.91 -9.22 -11.90
N GLU A 334 -0.35 -9.09 -13.11
CA GLU A 334 1.07 -9.31 -13.39
C GLU A 334 1.53 -8.40 -14.54
N GLY A 335 2.83 -8.17 -14.65
CA GLY A 335 3.43 -7.29 -15.66
C GLY A 335 3.52 -5.83 -15.23
N VAL A 336 3.67 -4.93 -16.20
CA VAL A 336 3.88 -3.49 -15.96
C VAL A 336 2.90 -2.64 -16.76
N ILE A 337 2.21 -1.73 -16.08
CA ILE A 337 1.50 -0.61 -16.71
C ILE A 337 2.37 0.64 -16.56
N TRP A 338 2.69 1.27 -17.68
CA TRP A 338 3.53 2.47 -17.72
C TRP A 338 2.75 3.65 -18.30
N ILE A 339 2.55 4.70 -17.51
CA ILE A 339 1.85 5.92 -17.93
C ILE A 339 2.85 7.08 -18.03
N GLY A 340 2.93 7.65 -19.24
CA GLY A 340 3.86 8.72 -19.56
C GLY A 340 5.09 8.26 -20.34
N PRO A 341 6.08 9.16 -20.54
CA PRO A 341 7.20 8.92 -21.43
C PRO A 341 8.10 7.78 -20.94
N THR A 342 8.48 6.85 -21.82
CA THR A 342 9.39 5.74 -21.48
C THR A 342 10.87 6.12 -21.53
N ALA A 343 11.22 7.19 -22.25
CA ALA A 343 12.57 7.73 -22.36
C ALA A 343 13.09 8.39 -21.06
N VAL A 344 12.28 8.45 -20.00
CA VAL A 344 12.66 8.97 -18.68
C VAL A 344 13.75 8.10 -18.01
N SER A 345 14.00 6.89 -18.52
CA SER A 345 14.97 5.94 -17.95
C SER A 345 16.43 6.12 -18.43
N THR A 346 16.70 6.80 -19.55
CA THR A 346 18.08 6.85 -20.10
C THR A 346 18.71 8.23 -19.95
N GLY A 347 19.31 8.47 -18.79
CA GLY A 347 20.45 9.36 -18.60
C GLY A 347 20.35 10.78 -19.16
N ASN A 348 19.63 11.67 -18.48
CA ASN A 348 20.14 13.01 -18.14
C ASN A 348 19.13 13.70 -17.21
N ASN A 349 19.61 14.53 -16.28
CA ASN A 349 18.79 15.39 -15.42
C ASN A 349 18.12 16.53 -16.21
N ASN A 350 18.01 16.40 -17.54
CA ASN A 350 17.53 17.46 -18.40
C ASN A 350 16.01 17.47 -18.44
N ASN A 351 15.48 18.66 -18.18
CA ASN A 351 14.11 19.06 -17.90
C ASN A 351 13.12 18.84 -19.08
N THR A 352 13.48 18.06 -20.11
CA THR A 352 12.72 17.96 -21.36
C THR A 352 11.48 17.07 -21.28
N TYR A 353 11.37 16.24 -20.23
CA TYR A 353 10.23 15.35 -19.96
C TYR A 353 9.57 15.67 -18.61
N ASN A 354 9.39 16.96 -18.33
CA ASN A 354 8.74 17.45 -17.10
C ASN A 354 7.22 17.64 -17.31
N THR A 355 6.56 16.62 -17.81
CA THR A 355 5.11 16.61 -18.02
C THR A 355 4.42 15.69 -17.03
N ASP A 356 3.26 16.15 -16.57
CA ASP A 356 2.29 15.38 -15.81
C ASP A 356 1.49 14.50 -16.78
N ASN A 357 1.80 13.20 -16.84
CA ASN A 357 0.91 12.23 -17.47
C ASN A 357 0.20 11.51 -16.35
N ASP A 358 -1.03 11.92 -16.13
CA ASP A 358 -1.83 11.56 -14.98
C ASP A 358 -2.74 10.37 -15.28
N ILE A 359 -3.14 9.67 -14.21
CA ILE A 359 -4.45 9.02 -14.18
C ILE A 359 -5.41 10.03 -13.57
N GLU A 360 -6.31 10.54 -14.40
CA GLU A 360 -7.40 11.40 -13.97
C GLU A 360 -8.67 10.57 -13.78
N TYR A 361 -9.13 10.43 -12.54
CA TYR A 361 -10.39 9.74 -12.24
C TYR A 361 -11.57 10.70 -12.12
N SER A 362 -12.76 10.19 -12.44
CA SER A 362 -13.97 11.00 -12.54
C SER A 362 -14.83 11.02 -11.28
N GLY A 363 -15.81 11.93 -11.24
CA GLY A 363 -16.86 11.96 -10.22
C GLY A 363 -18.01 10.98 -10.47
N GLY A 364 -17.93 10.11 -11.49
CA GLY A 364 -19.05 9.25 -11.91
C GLY A 364 -19.32 8.02 -11.04
N GLY A 365 -18.44 7.70 -10.09
CA GLY A 365 -18.63 6.60 -9.12
C GLY A 365 -18.15 5.20 -9.59
N TYR A 366 -17.65 5.10 -10.81
CA TYR A 366 -17.23 3.83 -11.43
C TYR A 366 -15.70 3.67 -11.53
N SER A 367 -14.93 4.74 -11.30
CA SER A 367 -13.47 4.72 -11.41
C SER A 367 -12.85 3.79 -10.36
N GLU A 368 -12.12 2.77 -10.82
CA GLU A 368 -11.50 1.76 -9.97
C GLU A 368 -10.07 1.44 -10.42
N ILE A 369 -9.15 1.32 -9.47
CA ILE A 369 -7.80 0.82 -9.66
C ILE A 369 -7.62 -0.37 -8.71
N GLU A 370 -7.37 -1.55 -9.28
CA GLU A 370 -7.13 -2.80 -8.55
C GLU A 370 -5.74 -3.34 -8.88
N ILE A 371 -4.88 -3.43 -7.88
CA ILE A 371 -3.50 -3.91 -7.98
C ILE A 371 -3.37 -5.21 -7.17
N ASN A 372 -3.35 -6.34 -7.88
CA ASN A 372 -3.19 -7.66 -7.29
C ASN A 372 -1.75 -8.17 -7.35
N GLY A 373 -0.90 -7.52 -8.16
CA GLY A 373 0.52 -7.82 -8.36
C GLY A 373 1.15 -6.86 -9.38
N GLY A 374 2.27 -7.22 -9.98
CA GLY A 374 2.92 -6.42 -11.02
C GLY A 374 3.40 -5.03 -10.56
N SER A 375 3.57 -4.09 -11.51
CA SER A 375 3.91 -2.69 -11.21
C SER A 375 3.15 -1.66 -12.06
N LEU A 376 2.50 -0.70 -11.40
CA LEU A 376 1.90 0.48 -12.01
C LEU A 376 2.83 1.68 -11.82
N PHE A 377 3.30 2.26 -12.93
CA PHE A 377 4.05 3.50 -12.93
C PHE A 377 3.23 4.64 -13.53
N VAL A 378 3.18 5.77 -12.82
CA VAL A 378 2.51 7.00 -13.27
C VAL A 378 3.52 8.15 -13.22
N ASN A 379 3.84 8.72 -14.39
CA ASN A 379 4.82 9.81 -14.48
C ASN A 379 4.33 11.11 -13.83
N GLY A 380 3.03 11.39 -13.95
CA GLY A 380 2.35 12.44 -13.21
C GLY A 380 1.77 11.91 -11.90
N LYS A 381 0.44 11.96 -11.79
CA LYS A 381 -0.35 11.83 -10.57
C LYS A 381 -1.51 10.87 -10.72
N ILE A 382 -2.07 10.42 -9.60
CA ILE A 382 -3.36 9.75 -9.52
C ILE A 382 -4.32 10.68 -8.79
N ARG A 383 -5.14 11.40 -9.56
CA ARG A 383 -5.94 12.52 -9.04
C ARG A 383 -7.32 12.63 -9.68
N SER A 384 -8.21 13.38 -9.06
CA SER A 384 -9.47 13.76 -9.68
C SER A 384 -9.25 14.83 -10.75
N ASN A 385 -10.29 15.06 -11.55
CA ASN A 385 -10.35 16.18 -12.48
C ASN A 385 -10.15 17.52 -11.75
N THR A 386 -9.35 18.42 -12.33
CA THR A 386 -9.01 19.73 -11.73
C THR A 386 -10.11 20.78 -11.81
N THR A 387 -11.09 20.58 -12.69
CA THR A 387 -12.21 21.48 -12.95
C THR A 387 -13.52 21.02 -12.29
N ALA A 388 -13.67 19.71 -12.06
CA ALA A 388 -14.81 19.16 -11.35
C ALA A 388 -14.55 19.14 -9.83
N THR A 389 -15.55 19.53 -9.04
CA THR A 389 -15.46 19.51 -7.56
C THR A 389 -15.64 18.12 -6.95
N THR A 390 -15.92 17.09 -7.77
CA THR A 390 -16.20 15.73 -7.34
C THR A 390 -15.28 14.72 -8.02
N GLY A 391 -14.58 13.91 -7.25
CA GLY A 391 -13.82 12.75 -7.70
C GLY A 391 -14.12 11.54 -6.82
N ILE A 392 -14.48 10.40 -7.44
CA ILE A 392 -14.79 9.16 -6.73
C ILE A 392 -13.84 8.07 -7.22
N LEU A 393 -12.98 7.56 -6.34
CA LEU A 393 -12.03 6.49 -6.65
C LEU A 393 -12.19 5.33 -5.67
N LYS A 394 -12.31 4.12 -6.21
CA LYS A 394 -12.14 2.87 -5.47
C LYS A 394 -10.73 2.34 -5.73
N TYR A 395 -9.89 2.41 -4.72
CA TYR A 395 -8.54 1.88 -4.77
C TYR A 395 -8.43 0.59 -3.95
N ARG A 396 -7.87 -0.45 -4.57
CA ARG A 396 -7.63 -1.76 -3.95
C ARG A 396 -6.22 -2.23 -4.29
N GLN A 397 -5.45 -2.62 -3.27
CA GLN A 397 -4.14 -3.21 -3.46
C GLN A 397 -3.93 -4.41 -2.52
N THR A 398 -3.61 -5.58 -3.09
CA THR A 398 -3.28 -6.79 -2.31
C THR A 398 -1.81 -7.16 -2.38
N ASP A 399 -1.12 -6.81 -3.47
CA ASP A 399 0.32 -6.96 -3.66
C ASP A 399 0.81 -5.93 -4.72
N GLY A 400 1.99 -6.12 -5.31
CA GLY A 400 2.51 -5.30 -6.40
C GLY A 400 3.02 -3.93 -5.95
N LYS A 401 3.43 -3.11 -6.92
CA LYS A 401 4.03 -1.80 -6.69
C LYS A 401 3.28 -0.72 -7.44
N VAL A 402 2.98 0.40 -6.78
CA VAL A 402 2.50 1.62 -7.43
C VAL A 402 3.52 2.72 -7.23
N VAL A 403 4.01 3.31 -8.31
CA VAL A 403 4.98 4.41 -8.30
C VAL A 403 4.34 5.65 -8.88
N VAL A 404 4.17 6.67 -8.04
CA VAL A 404 3.66 7.98 -8.45
C VAL A 404 4.83 8.96 -8.48
N ASN A 405 5.34 9.22 -9.67
CA ASN A 405 6.53 10.04 -9.87
C ASN A 405 6.28 11.52 -9.55
N GLY A 406 5.07 12.02 -9.80
CA GLY A 406 4.65 13.37 -9.41
C GLY A 406 5.36 14.49 -10.18
N ARG A 407 5.62 14.31 -11.48
CA ARG A 407 6.10 15.40 -12.35
C ARG A 407 4.96 16.36 -12.74
N GLY A 408 5.30 17.54 -13.28
CA GLY A 408 4.33 18.59 -13.62
C GLY A 408 4.09 19.59 -12.47
N SER A 409 2.98 20.34 -12.55
CA SER A 409 2.68 21.43 -11.59
C SER A 409 2.44 20.90 -10.16
N VAL A 410 3.15 21.39 -9.16
CA VAL A 410 3.11 20.88 -7.77
C VAL A 410 1.94 21.39 -6.91
N THR A 411 0.86 21.93 -7.49
CA THR A 411 -0.25 22.48 -6.66
C THR A 411 -1.16 21.41 -6.05
N ASN A 412 -1.39 20.32 -6.79
CA ASN A 412 -2.34 19.26 -6.43
C ASN A 412 -1.63 18.06 -5.81
N SER A 413 -2.39 17.20 -5.13
CA SER A 413 -1.90 15.93 -4.58
C SER A 413 -1.31 15.00 -5.63
N GLN A 414 -0.28 14.24 -5.26
CA GLN A 414 0.34 13.26 -6.16
C GLN A 414 -0.55 12.02 -6.25
N PHE A 415 -1.03 11.54 -5.11
CA PHE A 415 -2.05 10.51 -5.03
C PHE A 415 -3.13 10.95 -4.03
N GLU A 416 -4.36 11.08 -4.51
CA GLU A 416 -5.52 11.41 -3.70
C GLU A 416 -6.67 10.40 -3.79
N VAL A 417 -7.33 10.18 -2.66
CA VAL A 417 -8.66 9.58 -2.54
C VAL A 417 -9.53 10.52 -1.72
N LEU A 418 -10.51 11.15 -2.38
CA LEU A 418 -11.35 12.21 -1.80
C LEU A 418 -12.55 11.68 -1.00
N ASN A 419 -13.11 12.54 -0.14
CA ASN A 419 -14.22 12.20 0.77
C ASN A 419 -15.59 12.31 0.08
N ASN A 420 -15.72 11.66 -1.07
CA ASN A 420 -16.98 11.59 -1.81
C ASN A 420 -17.62 10.22 -1.62
N SER A 421 -18.96 10.17 -1.59
CA SER A 421 -19.70 8.90 -1.44
C SER A 421 -19.28 7.92 -2.54
N GLY A 422 -18.91 6.71 -2.16
CA GLY A 422 -18.41 5.68 -3.07
C GLY A 422 -16.88 5.61 -3.21
N SER A 423 -16.14 6.60 -2.71
CA SER A 423 -14.66 6.52 -2.65
C SER A 423 -14.22 5.55 -1.56
N SER A 424 -13.20 4.75 -1.82
CA SER A 424 -12.63 3.84 -0.82
C SER A 424 -11.15 3.57 -1.04
N PHE A 425 -10.41 3.34 0.04
CA PHE A 425 -9.01 2.92 -0.01
C PHE A 425 -8.82 1.61 0.77
N ASN A 426 -8.49 0.52 0.08
CA ASN A 426 -8.21 -0.77 0.70
C ASN A 426 -6.81 -1.26 0.34
N MET A 427 -6.03 -1.65 1.33
CA MET A 427 -4.66 -2.12 1.15
C MET A 427 -4.37 -3.26 2.13
N THR A 428 -4.08 -4.45 1.60
CA THR A 428 -3.72 -5.64 2.40
C THR A 428 -2.26 -6.06 2.23
N GLY A 429 -1.55 -5.48 1.26
CA GLY A 429 -0.15 -5.79 0.94
C GLY A 429 0.38 -4.87 -0.17
N GLY A 430 1.56 -5.19 -0.71
CA GLY A 430 2.23 -4.40 -1.76
C GLY A 430 2.82 -3.08 -1.25
N ALA A 431 3.28 -2.25 -2.19
CA ALA A 431 3.91 -0.96 -1.89
C ALA A 431 3.40 0.20 -2.76
N ILE A 432 3.31 1.39 -2.17
CA ILE A 432 3.04 2.66 -2.86
C ILE A 432 4.24 3.60 -2.65
N TYR A 433 4.78 4.16 -3.72
CA TYR A 433 5.90 5.11 -3.71
C TYR A 433 5.42 6.49 -4.14
N ILE A 434 5.59 7.47 -3.25
CA ILE A 434 5.48 8.89 -3.55
C ILE A 434 6.89 9.45 -3.75
N VAL A 435 7.21 9.81 -5.00
CA VAL A 435 8.58 10.13 -5.39
C VAL A 435 8.93 11.59 -5.17
N ARG A 436 8.00 12.50 -5.48
CA ARG A 436 8.20 13.95 -5.38
C ARG A 436 7.20 14.59 -4.45
N GLY A 437 7.69 15.55 -3.66
CA GLY A 437 6.89 16.37 -2.76
C GLY A 437 6.64 17.76 -3.33
N GLY A 438 5.72 18.51 -2.71
CA GLY A 438 5.49 19.92 -3.03
C GLY A 438 4.03 20.34 -3.12
N SER A 439 3.08 19.39 -3.03
CA SER A 439 1.64 19.64 -3.00
C SER A 439 1.28 20.70 -1.94
N LYS A 440 0.24 21.52 -2.19
CA LYS A 440 -0.25 22.46 -1.17
C LYS A 440 -0.98 21.74 -0.03
N ILE A 441 -1.77 20.72 -0.36
CA ILE A 441 -2.75 20.08 0.53
C ILE A 441 -2.30 18.72 1.08
N GLY A 442 -1.44 17.99 0.36
CA GLY A 442 -0.97 16.65 0.70
C GLY A 442 -0.41 15.96 -0.54
N ASP A 443 0.81 15.43 -0.52
CA ASP A 443 1.35 14.65 -1.64
C ASP A 443 0.72 13.26 -1.68
N LEU A 444 0.55 12.64 -0.52
CA LEU A 444 -0.42 11.58 -0.29
C LEU A 444 -1.63 12.17 0.46
N TYR A 445 -2.81 12.11 -0.15
CA TYR A 445 -4.03 12.68 0.37
C TYR A 445 -5.15 11.64 0.45
N LEU A 446 -5.23 10.94 1.58
CA LEU A 446 -6.22 9.91 1.85
C LEU A 446 -7.30 10.48 2.77
N ASN A 447 -8.28 11.13 2.16
CA ASN A 447 -9.43 11.72 2.85
C ASN A 447 -10.68 10.91 2.52
N THR A 448 -10.75 9.64 2.88
CA THR A 448 -11.98 8.84 2.75
C THR A 448 -12.44 8.33 4.10
N ASN A 449 -13.75 8.10 4.25
CA ASN A 449 -14.32 7.43 5.42
C ASN A 449 -14.42 5.90 5.24
N SER A 450 -14.26 5.40 4.01
CA SER A 450 -14.37 3.97 3.70
C SER A 450 -12.99 3.39 3.42
N SER A 451 -12.45 2.63 4.37
CA SER A 451 -11.16 1.97 4.19
C SER A 451 -11.04 0.64 4.94
N SER A 452 -10.14 -0.20 4.45
CA SER A 452 -9.70 -1.43 5.10
C SER A 452 -8.19 -1.57 4.85
N VAL A 453 -7.38 -1.28 5.86
CA VAL A 453 -5.92 -1.31 5.79
C VAL A 453 -5.38 -2.32 6.79
N SER A 454 -4.94 -3.48 6.28
CA SER A 454 -4.44 -4.60 7.08
C SER A 454 -3.00 -4.98 6.75
N GLY A 455 -2.38 -4.32 5.78
CA GLY A 455 -1.00 -4.57 5.36
C GLY A 455 -0.52 -3.51 4.36
N GLY A 456 0.71 -3.68 3.88
CA GLY A 456 1.30 -2.86 2.82
C GLY A 456 2.15 -1.68 3.30
N ASP A 457 3.01 -1.22 2.39
CA ASP A 457 4.04 -0.22 2.67
C ASP A 457 3.79 1.08 1.91
N ILE A 458 3.82 2.20 2.63
CA ILE A 458 3.84 3.54 2.04
C ILE A 458 5.25 4.13 2.12
N PHE A 459 5.86 4.36 0.95
CA PHE A 459 7.18 4.97 0.81
C PHE A 459 7.08 6.42 0.39
N PHE A 460 7.73 7.31 1.15
CA PHE A 460 8.19 8.60 0.66
C PHE A 460 9.67 8.48 0.34
N SER A 461 10.00 8.37 -0.94
CA SER A 461 11.37 8.07 -1.36
C SER A 461 11.80 8.74 -2.65
N GLN A 462 12.99 9.34 -2.59
CA GLN A 462 13.69 9.86 -3.76
C GLN A 462 14.40 8.77 -4.58
N SER A 463 14.40 7.51 -4.11
CA SER A 463 15.00 6.37 -4.81
C SER A 463 13.94 5.28 -5.05
N PRO A 464 12.87 5.58 -5.81
CA PRO A 464 11.82 4.60 -6.08
C PRO A 464 12.30 3.52 -7.05
N PRO A 465 11.57 2.39 -7.15
CA PRO A 465 11.74 1.47 -8.26
C PRO A 465 11.30 2.13 -9.59
N MET A 466 11.73 1.55 -10.72
CA MET A 466 11.31 1.89 -12.10
C MET A 466 11.79 3.22 -12.69
N VAL A 467 12.14 4.23 -11.88
CA VAL A 467 12.67 5.51 -12.37
C VAL A 467 13.97 5.91 -11.70
N ASN A 468 14.69 6.80 -12.39
CA ASN A 468 15.91 7.39 -11.87
C ASN A 468 15.62 8.15 -10.58
N ALA A 469 16.53 7.97 -9.61
CA ALA A 469 16.44 8.64 -8.33
C ALA A 469 16.50 10.17 -8.46
N VAL A 470 15.80 10.85 -7.56
CA VAL A 470 15.72 12.31 -7.52
C VAL A 470 16.91 12.87 -6.74
N ASN A 471 17.74 13.69 -7.38
CA ASN A 471 18.91 14.36 -6.77
C ASN A 471 18.54 15.76 -6.24
N GLN A 472 17.51 15.84 -5.40
CA GLN A 472 16.98 17.10 -4.86
C GLN A 472 16.21 16.82 -3.58
N ALA A 473 16.35 17.67 -2.56
CA ALA A 473 15.54 17.60 -1.33
C ALA A 473 14.02 17.66 -1.62
N GLN A 474 13.25 16.81 -0.96
CA GLN A 474 11.80 16.71 -1.14
C GLN A 474 11.08 17.03 0.16
N ASP A 475 10.13 17.96 0.07
CA ASP A 475 9.20 18.28 1.15
C ASP A 475 7.84 17.68 0.82
N TYR A 476 7.58 16.51 1.39
CA TYR A 476 6.34 15.78 1.26
C TYR A 476 5.32 16.23 2.31
N LYS A 477 4.04 16.18 1.96
CA LYS A 477 2.93 16.31 2.90
C LYS A 477 2.11 15.04 2.96
N LEU A 478 1.80 14.59 4.17
CA LEU A 478 0.96 13.43 4.40
C LEU A 478 -0.36 13.86 5.07
N TYR A 479 -1.45 13.73 4.33
CA TYR A 479 -2.81 13.81 4.86
C TYR A 479 -3.42 12.41 4.84
N SER A 480 -3.69 11.84 6.01
CA SER A 480 -4.45 10.59 6.11
C SER A 480 -5.50 10.69 7.21
N LYS A 481 -6.77 10.55 6.83
CA LYS A 481 -7.89 10.42 7.79
C LYS A 481 -8.04 8.99 8.31
N ILE A 482 -7.49 8.03 7.57
CA ILE A 482 -7.55 6.60 7.86
C ILE A 482 -6.20 6.11 8.42
N PRO A 483 -6.18 5.03 9.22
CA PRO A 483 -4.93 4.38 9.58
C PRO A 483 -4.19 3.86 8.34
N LEU A 484 -2.86 3.96 8.36
CA LEU A 484 -1.99 3.27 7.42
C LEU A 484 -1.43 2.00 8.10
N PHE A 485 -0.79 1.11 7.33
CA PHE A 485 -0.09 -0.02 7.92
C PHE A 485 1.35 0.38 8.26
N ASN A 486 2.27 0.32 7.29
CA ASN A 486 3.65 0.77 7.46
C ASN A 486 3.91 2.12 6.78
N LEU A 487 4.72 2.96 7.41
CA LEU A 487 5.23 4.21 6.82
C LEU A 487 6.76 4.18 6.78
N ILE A 488 7.31 4.37 5.58
CA ILE A 488 8.75 4.38 5.35
C ILE A 488 9.16 5.70 4.71
N ILE A 489 10.08 6.41 5.37
CA ILE A 489 10.70 7.64 4.85
C ILE A 489 12.12 7.30 4.49
N ASN A 490 12.46 7.47 3.21
CA ASN A 490 13.77 7.12 2.67
C ASN A 490 14.36 8.29 1.90
N GLY A 491 15.05 9.15 2.65
CA GLY A 491 15.91 10.20 2.13
C GLY A 491 17.13 9.64 1.42
N ARG A 492 17.89 10.52 0.76
CA ARG A 492 19.08 10.14 -0.02
C ARG A 492 20.30 10.94 0.45
N PRO A 493 21.54 10.43 0.32
CA PRO A 493 22.71 11.20 0.71
C PRO A 493 22.70 12.62 0.10
N SER A 494 22.89 13.62 0.96
CA SER A 494 22.86 15.05 0.64
C SER A 494 21.48 15.64 0.29
N TYR A 495 20.40 14.85 0.32
CA TYR A 495 19.06 15.29 -0.04
C TYR A 495 18.01 14.78 0.95
N ASN A 496 17.51 15.69 1.77
CA ASN A 496 16.48 15.36 2.75
C ASN A 496 15.15 14.93 2.08
N ALA A 497 14.50 13.93 2.67
CA ALA A 497 13.09 13.60 2.49
C ALA A 497 12.36 14.01 3.77
N THR A 498 11.66 15.14 3.73
CA THR A 498 10.87 15.63 4.86
C THR A 498 9.41 15.29 4.65
N VAL A 499 8.81 14.44 5.47
CA VAL A 499 7.37 14.18 5.48
C VAL A 499 6.73 15.00 6.59
N LYS A 500 5.95 16.03 6.22
CA LYS A 500 5.19 16.85 7.16
C LYS A 500 3.75 16.36 7.25
N LEU A 501 3.27 16.09 8.47
CA LEU A 501 1.87 15.73 8.71
C LEU A 501 0.94 16.93 8.49
N THR A 502 -0.19 16.70 7.81
CA THR A 502 -1.21 17.71 7.56
C THR A 502 -2.62 17.19 7.83
N GLY A 503 -3.46 18.04 8.42
CA GLY A 503 -4.89 17.82 8.64
C GLY A 503 -5.27 16.85 9.76
N ASN A 504 -4.52 15.76 9.97
CA ASN A 504 -4.86 14.71 10.93
C ASN A 504 -3.63 14.13 11.64
N PRO A 505 -3.78 13.57 12.86
CA PRO A 505 -2.80 12.67 13.49
C PRO A 505 -2.44 11.48 12.60
N LEU A 506 -1.21 10.98 12.74
CA LEU A 506 -0.78 9.76 12.07
C LEU A 506 -1.13 8.54 12.94
N SER A 507 -1.80 7.54 12.35
CA SER A 507 -2.06 6.25 12.99
C SER A 507 -1.56 5.13 12.10
N LEU A 508 -0.68 4.30 12.65
CA LEU A 508 -0.07 3.15 11.98
C LEU A 508 -0.48 1.85 12.68
N ASN A 509 -0.97 0.90 11.89
CA ASN A 509 -1.23 -0.46 12.33
C ASN A 509 0.03 -1.34 12.32
N GLY A 510 1.11 -0.90 11.65
CA GLY A 510 2.44 -1.51 11.64
C GLY A 510 3.51 -0.49 11.99
N ASP A 511 4.62 -0.51 11.25
CA ASP A 511 5.89 0.11 11.61
C ASP A 511 6.05 1.54 11.09
N LEU A 512 6.84 2.33 11.82
CA LEU A 512 7.39 3.60 11.38
C LEU A 512 8.90 3.49 11.16
N ASN A 513 9.33 3.63 9.91
CA ASN A 513 10.74 3.57 9.52
C ASN A 513 11.25 4.92 9.00
N ILE A 514 12.15 5.55 9.76
CA ILE A 514 12.87 6.76 9.38
C ILE A 514 14.30 6.33 9.01
N ASN A 515 14.51 5.93 7.74
CA ASN A 515 15.56 4.98 7.36
C ASN A 515 16.99 5.46 7.49
N ASN A 516 17.25 6.76 7.39
CA ASN A 516 18.61 7.31 7.40
C ASN A 516 18.63 8.77 7.85
N SER A 517 19.84 9.34 8.01
CA SER A 517 20.05 10.70 8.50
C SER A 517 19.40 11.81 7.66
N ASN A 518 19.00 11.50 6.43
CA ASN A 518 18.34 12.41 5.49
C ASN A 518 16.81 12.17 5.45
N SER A 519 16.30 11.29 6.31
CA SER A 519 14.88 10.97 6.43
C SER A 519 14.30 11.70 7.64
N ILE A 520 13.22 12.46 7.44
CA ILE A 520 12.66 13.34 8.47
C ILE A 520 11.15 13.17 8.52
N LEU A 521 10.61 12.81 9.68
CA LEU A 521 9.18 12.94 9.97
C LEU A 521 8.94 14.23 10.79
N ASP A 522 8.04 15.09 10.31
CA ASP A 522 7.65 16.32 10.99
C ASP A 522 6.18 16.27 11.42
N ALA A 523 5.98 16.22 12.75
CA ALA A 523 4.67 16.21 13.40
C ALA A 523 3.92 17.55 13.35
N ASN A 524 4.44 18.53 12.61
CA ASN A 524 3.87 19.84 12.35
C ASN A 524 3.89 20.77 13.58
N GLU A 525 4.72 21.81 13.52
CA GLU A 525 4.95 22.75 14.63
C GLU A 525 3.69 23.53 15.08
N VAL A 526 2.74 23.76 14.17
CA VAL A 526 1.53 24.55 14.46
C VAL A 526 0.47 23.68 15.13
N TYR A 527 0.22 22.50 14.57
CA TYR A 527 -0.88 21.63 14.99
C TYR A 527 -0.46 20.51 15.95
N ASN A 528 0.83 20.19 16.02
CA ASN A 528 1.41 19.17 16.91
C ASN A 528 0.70 17.82 16.80
N TYR A 529 0.55 17.33 15.56
CA TYR A 529 -0.19 16.11 15.27
C TYR A 529 0.42 14.91 16.00
N ASN A 530 -0.42 14.21 16.75
CA ASN A 530 -0.05 12.98 17.43
C ASN A 530 0.37 11.88 16.43
N VAL A 531 1.21 10.97 16.90
CA VAL A 531 1.63 9.79 16.15
C VAL A 531 1.36 8.56 16.99
N SER A 532 0.59 7.60 16.45
CA SER A 532 0.29 6.32 17.09
C SER A 532 0.87 5.19 16.26
N ILE A 533 1.62 4.30 16.91
CA ILE A 533 2.35 3.20 16.28
C ILE A 533 1.95 1.89 16.98
N LYS A 534 1.53 0.89 16.20
CA LYS A 534 1.24 -0.47 16.71
C LYS A 534 2.34 -1.50 16.40
N GLY A 535 3.21 -1.24 15.42
CA GLY A 535 4.43 -1.99 15.17
C GLY A 535 5.65 -1.31 15.79
N ASP A 536 6.81 -1.42 15.16
CA ASP A 536 8.08 -0.90 15.66
C ASP A 536 8.36 0.54 15.18
N LEU A 537 9.23 1.24 15.91
CA LEU A 537 9.85 2.48 15.47
C LEU A 537 11.33 2.22 15.18
N VAL A 538 11.75 2.35 13.92
CA VAL A 538 13.16 2.41 13.55
C VAL A 538 13.54 3.85 13.21
N ASN A 539 14.34 4.49 14.05
CA ASN A 539 14.79 5.87 13.86
C ASN A 539 16.30 5.96 13.59
N ASN A 540 16.66 6.03 12.31
CA ASN A 540 18.02 6.35 11.85
C ASN A 540 18.12 7.79 11.31
N GLY A 541 17.04 8.57 11.41
CA GLY A 541 16.94 9.93 10.90
C GLY A 541 16.52 10.92 11.98
N THR A 542 15.60 11.83 11.62
CA THR A 542 15.08 12.83 12.55
C THR A 542 13.57 12.70 12.71
N TYR A 543 13.13 12.51 13.95
CA TYR A 543 11.72 12.67 14.31
C TYR A 543 11.50 14.05 14.94
N ARG A 544 10.96 15.00 14.17
CA ARG A 544 10.54 16.31 14.68
C ARG A 544 9.17 16.15 15.34
N HIS A 545 9.18 15.69 16.58
CA HIS A 545 7.98 15.44 17.39
C HIS A 545 7.19 16.71 17.73
N GLN A 546 7.81 17.90 17.64
CA GLN A 546 7.18 19.18 18.00
C GLN A 546 6.65 19.12 19.44
N LYS A 547 5.38 19.47 19.69
CA LYS A 547 4.72 19.29 20.98
C LYS A 547 3.70 18.15 20.99
N ASN A 548 3.88 17.15 20.13
CA ASN A 548 2.90 16.09 19.99
C ASN A 548 2.92 15.07 21.15
N THR A 549 2.00 14.11 21.08
CA THR A 549 2.09 12.87 21.85
C THR A 549 2.38 11.71 20.90
N THR A 550 3.40 10.92 21.26
CA THR A 550 3.71 9.65 20.59
C THR A 550 3.11 8.51 21.40
N PHE A 551 2.33 7.64 20.75
CA PHE A 551 1.67 6.50 21.35
C PHE A 551 2.28 5.19 20.84
N PHE A 552 2.69 4.32 21.77
CA PHE A 552 3.01 2.92 21.51
C PHE A 552 1.90 2.05 22.10
N ASN A 553 1.03 1.52 21.24
CA ASN A 553 -0.20 0.80 21.63
C ASN A 553 -0.39 -0.52 20.86
N GLY A 554 0.72 -1.12 20.45
CA GLY A 554 0.82 -2.42 19.80
C GLY A 554 0.80 -3.59 20.76
N SER A 555 1.39 -4.71 20.33
CA SER A 555 1.51 -5.92 21.16
C SER A 555 2.88 -6.03 21.82
N VAL A 556 3.87 -6.42 21.02
CA VAL A 556 5.30 -6.34 21.32
C VAL A 556 5.84 -5.29 20.36
N GLN A 557 6.56 -4.32 20.89
CA GLN A 557 7.09 -3.20 20.10
C GLN A 557 8.54 -2.91 20.48
N GLU A 558 9.30 -2.42 19.53
CA GLU A 558 10.68 -2.01 19.71
C GLU A 558 10.90 -0.57 19.23
N VAL A 559 11.75 0.16 19.95
CA VAL A 559 12.31 1.44 19.53
C VAL A 559 13.78 1.25 19.23
N LEU A 560 14.06 1.21 17.93
CA LEU A 560 15.32 0.84 17.30
C LEU A 560 15.95 2.03 16.57
N GLY A 561 17.16 1.81 16.07
CA GLY A 561 17.87 2.70 15.16
C GLY A 561 19.13 3.33 15.73
N SER A 562 19.89 3.98 14.85
CA SER A 562 21.17 4.61 15.18
C SER A 562 21.03 5.97 15.85
N THR A 563 19.86 6.63 15.73
CA THR A 563 19.61 7.94 16.34
C THR A 563 18.91 7.76 17.68
N SER A 564 19.44 8.40 18.73
CA SER A 564 18.75 8.47 20.03
C SER A 564 17.35 9.06 19.85
N PRO A 565 16.29 8.29 20.15
CA PRO A 565 14.92 8.76 19.96
C PRO A 565 14.61 9.87 20.97
N THR A 566 13.79 10.81 20.54
CA THR A 566 13.29 11.88 21.40
C THR A 566 11.80 12.05 21.19
N PHE A 567 11.10 12.39 22.27
CA PHE A 567 9.65 12.58 22.27
C PHE A 567 9.30 13.84 23.04
N TYR A 568 8.17 14.47 22.72
CA TYR A 568 7.63 15.52 23.58
C TYR A 568 6.81 14.92 24.71
N ASN A 569 5.65 14.35 24.40
CA ASN A 569 4.95 13.43 25.31
C ASN A 569 5.08 11.99 24.81
N LEU A 570 5.27 11.06 25.74
CA LEU A 570 5.32 9.64 25.47
C LEU A 570 4.19 8.93 26.20
N ASN A 571 3.34 8.22 25.45
CA ASN A 571 2.30 7.37 26.01
C ASN A 571 2.54 5.91 25.62
N THR A 572 2.66 5.03 26.61
CA THR A 572 2.94 3.60 26.40
C THR A 572 1.76 2.77 26.91
N SER A 573 1.26 1.90 26.04
CA SER A 573 0.14 1.00 26.32
C SER A 573 0.23 -0.32 25.51
N PRO A 574 1.43 -0.93 25.32
CA PRO A 574 1.52 -2.19 24.62
C PRO A 574 0.71 -3.26 25.37
N SER A 575 0.11 -4.22 24.65
CA SER A 575 -0.57 -5.34 25.32
C SER A 575 0.41 -6.28 26.02
N THR A 576 1.67 -6.32 25.56
CA THR A 576 2.75 -7.14 26.13
C THR A 576 3.93 -6.27 26.57
N SER A 577 4.73 -5.76 25.63
CA SER A 577 5.97 -5.04 25.95
C SER A 577 6.37 -3.98 24.93
N LEU A 578 7.20 -3.04 25.38
CA LEU A 578 7.88 -2.04 24.58
C LEU A 578 9.36 -2.00 24.97
N SER A 579 10.28 -2.29 24.04
CA SER A 579 11.72 -2.33 24.31
C SER A 579 12.44 -1.11 23.73
N PHE A 580 13.29 -0.45 24.52
CA PHE A 580 14.13 0.65 24.03
C PHE A 580 15.58 0.19 23.90
N TYR A 581 16.21 0.49 22.76
CA TYR A 581 17.60 0.11 22.48
C TYR A 581 18.58 1.29 22.53
N GLN A 582 18.09 2.50 22.78
CA GLN A 582 18.88 3.72 22.84
C GLN A 582 18.38 4.64 23.94
N ASN A 583 19.31 5.36 24.58
CA ASN A 583 18.96 6.43 25.53
C ASN A 583 17.98 7.40 24.89
N THR A 584 16.91 7.68 25.62
CA THR A 584 15.75 8.43 25.13
C THR A 584 15.56 9.69 25.95
N ILE A 585 15.16 10.80 25.31
CA ILE A 585 14.74 12.02 26.01
C ILE A 585 13.25 12.24 25.79
N VAL A 586 12.52 12.49 26.88
CA VAL A 586 11.12 12.93 26.85
C VAL A 586 11.06 14.36 27.38
N TYR A 587 10.78 15.31 26.50
CA TYR A 587 10.81 16.74 26.79
C TYR A 587 9.65 17.24 27.67
N ASN A 588 8.60 16.45 27.81
CA ASN A 588 7.46 16.74 28.67
C ASN A 588 7.09 15.48 29.47
N ASN A 589 5.88 14.94 29.28
CA ASN A 589 5.35 13.93 30.18
C ASN A 589 5.49 12.50 29.65
N VAL A 590 5.70 11.55 30.56
CA VAL A 590 5.56 10.12 30.32
C VAL A 590 4.27 9.63 30.98
N ASN A 591 3.46 8.91 30.21
CA ASN A 591 2.29 8.20 30.71
C ASN A 591 2.40 6.72 30.33
N MET A 592 2.37 5.83 31.31
CA MET A 592 2.35 4.39 31.10
C MET A 592 1.02 3.83 31.57
N VAL A 593 0.25 3.24 30.66
CA VAL A 593 -1.13 2.80 30.93
C VAL A 593 -1.18 1.31 31.27
N ARG A 594 -0.41 0.48 30.55
CA ARG A 594 -0.34 -0.98 30.73
C ARG A 594 0.89 -1.56 30.02
N GLY A 595 1.09 -2.87 30.19
CA GLY A 595 2.19 -3.61 29.59
C GLY A 595 3.49 -3.41 30.35
N THR A 596 4.60 -3.81 29.72
CA THR A 596 5.93 -3.71 30.34
C THR A 596 6.88 -2.93 29.42
N LEU A 597 7.42 -1.82 29.92
CA LEU A 597 8.54 -1.13 29.25
C LEU A 597 9.86 -1.80 29.64
N LEU A 598 10.66 -2.21 28.66
CA LEU A 598 11.94 -2.90 28.84
C LEU A 598 13.08 -1.95 28.48
N LEU A 599 13.91 -1.63 29.46
CA LEU A 599 15.00 -0.66 29.29
C LEU A 599 16.38 -1.29 29.35
N ASN A 600 16.58 -2.47 29.94
CA ASN A 600 17.94 -3.00 30.22
C ASN A 600 18.81 -1.91 30.90
N ASP A 601 19.92 -1.50 30.28
CA ASP A 601 20.82 -0.44 30.78
C ASP A 601 20.49 0.98 30.26
N ILE A 602 19.37 1.14 29.54
CA ILE A 602 18.97 2.37 28.86
C ILE A 602 18.28 3.36 29.80
N TYR A 603 18.61 4.65 29.66
CA TYR A 603 17.92 5.74 30.33
C TYR A 603 16.77 6.32 29.50
N VAL A 604 15.65 6.59 30.17
CA VAL A 604 14.63 7.53 29.69
C VAL A 604 14.75 8.79 30.54
N ASP A 605 15.26 9.86 29.93
CA ASP A 605 15.49 11.15 30.56
C ASP A 605 14.26 12.06 30.42
N ILE A 606 13.56 12.30 31.51
CA ILE A 606 12.22 12.89 31.54
C ILE A 606 12.32 14.31 32.11
N LYS A 607 11.83 15.29 31.33
CA LYS A 607 11.86 16.71 31.70
C LYS A 607 10.56 17.19 32.36
N GLY A 608 9.44 16.48 32.16
CA GLY A 608 8.14 16.75 32.78
C GLY A 608 7.73 15.67 33.79
N ASN A 609 6.43 15.37 33.87
CA ASN A 609 5.85 14.50 34.89
C ASN A 609 5.79 13.03 34.43
N VAL A 610 5.64 12.13 35.39
CA VAL A 610 5.48 10.69 35.18
C VAL A 610 4.18 10.21 35.80
N ASN A 611 3.32 9.59 35.01
CA ASN A 611 2.23 8.75 35.52
C ASN A 611 2.48 7.30 35.06
N ASN A 612 2.61 6.38 36.00
CA ASN A 612 2.90 4.97 35.71
C ASN A 612 1.84 4.06 36.34
N ASP A 613 0.97 3.51 35.51
CA ASP A 613 -0.02 2.48 35.85
C ASP A 613 0.38 1.08 35.31
N ALA A 614 1.63 0.95 34.84
CA ALA A 614 2.16 -0.22 34.18
C ALA A 614 3.41 -0.76 34.90
N ASN A 615 4.14 -1.66 34.25
CA ASN A 615 5.46 -2.12 34.72
C ASN A 615 6.55 -1.52 33.83
N TYR A 616 7.72 -1.24 34.38
CA TYR A 616 8.93 -1.15 33.57
C TYR A 616 10.10 -1.85 34.25
N GLU A 617 10.84 -2.62 33.47
CA GLU A 617 11.98 -3.42 33.92
C GLU A 617 13.28 -2.89 33.32
N GLY A 618 14.36 -3.07 34.07
CA GLY A 618 15.70 -2.64 33.67
C GLY A 618 16.74 -3.16 34.66
N ASN A 619 18.00 -2.83 34.38
CA ASN A 619 19.10 -3.15 35.27
C ASN A 619 18.92 -2.44 36.63
N ALA A 620 19.26 -3.14 37.71
CA ALA A 620 19.10 -2.61 39.06
C ALA A 620 19.96 -1.36 39.33
N ALA A 621 21.12 -1.26 38.68
CA ALA A 621 22.14 -0.23 38.90
C ALA A 621 22.32 0.75 37.72
N LEU A 622 21.92 0.36 36.51
CA LEU A 622 22.09 1.16 35.28
C LEU A 622 20.75 1.41 34.60
N GLY A 623 20.64 2.53 33.86
CA GLY A 623 19.43 2.87 33.13
C GLY A 623 18.24 3.29 34.02
N GLY A 624 17.04 3.13 33.48
CA GLY A 624 15.78 3.47 34.15
C GLY A 624 15.27 4.89 33.85
N PHE A 625 14.32 5.34 34.66
CA PHE A 625 13.77 6.68 34.55
C PHE A 625 14.66 7.69 35.26
N ARG A 626 15.06 8.75 34.55
CA ARG A 626 15.80 9.87 35.14
C ARG A 626 14.95 11.14 35.07
N LEU A 627 14.59 11.66 36.23
CA LEU A 627 13.86 12.92 36.38
C LEU A 627 14.86 14.08 36.44
N SER A 628 14.97 14.83 35.35
CA SER A 628 15.98 15.90 35.19
C SER A 628 15.37 17.19 34.63
N GLY A 629 14.11 17.44 34.97
CA GLY A 629 13.39 18.65 34.61
C GLY A 629 13.97 19.91 35.26
N THR A 630 13.42 21.07 34.88
CA THR A 630 13.77 22.39 35.44
C THR A 630 12.72 22.92 36.43
N ASN A 631 11.55 22.28 36.47
CA ASN A 631 10.44 22.56 37.39
C ASN A 631 10.25 21.39 38.37
N LEU A 632 9.45 21.56 39.42
CA LEU A 632 9.03 20.44 40.26
C LEU A 632 8.33 19.38 39.39
N GLN A 633 8.76 18.12 39.48
CA GLN A 633 8.18 17.02 38.70
C GLN A 633 7.19 16.24 39.56
N HIS A 634 6.07 15.82 38.98
CA HIS A 634 5.06 15.01 39.64
C HIS A 634 5.21 13.55 39.22
N ILE A 635 5.09 12.64 40.19
CA ILE A 635 5.13 11.19 39.99
C ILE A 635 3.83 10.61 40.53
N GLY A 636 3.06 9.96 39.69
CA GLY A 636 1.80 9.31 40.05
C GLY A 636 1.62 7.94 39.42
N GLY A 637 0.45 7.37 39.67
CA GLY A 637 0.01 6.07 39.17
C GLY A 637 0.14 4.94 40.20
N SER A 638 -0.40 3.77 39.86
CA SER A 638 -0.41 2.57 40.72
C SER A 638 0.49 1.43 40.24
N GLY A 639 1.28 1.69 39.20
CA GLY A 639 2.17 0.72 38.58
C GLY A 639 3.44 0.42 39.40
N ARG A 640 4.22 -0.54 38.92
CA ARG A 640 5.53 -0.88 39.51
C ARG A 640 6.64 -0.12 38.80
N PHE A 641 7.45 0.58 39.58
CA PHE A 641 8.59 1.33 39.08
C PHE A 641 9.85 0.46 39.12
N GLY A 642 10.58 0.41 38.01
CA GLY A 642 11.96 -0.06 37.96
C GLY A 642 12.92 0.97 38.58
N ARG A 643 14.11 1.13 38.01
CA ARG A 643 15.11 2.06 38.56
C ARG A 643 14.68 3.51 38.32
N LEU A 644 14.63 4.30 39.39
CA LEU A 644 14.22 5.70 39.36
C LEU A 644 15.34 6.60 39.88
N GLU A 645 15.77 7.57 39.09
CA GLU A 645 16.78 8.56 39.46
C GLU A 645 16.19 9.97 39.52
N LEU A 646 16.24 10.61 40.69
CA LEU A 646 15.93 12.01 40.85
C LEU A 646 17.20 12.85 40.68
N SER A 647 17.28 13.60 39.58
CA SER A 647 18.40 14.47 39.21
C SER A 647 17.91 15.90 38.92
N ASN A 648 17.00 16.42 39.75
CA ASN A 648 16.36 17.71 39.56
C ASN A 648 16.43 18.54 40.86
N SER A 649 17.07 19.71 40.81
CA SER A 649 17.18 20.62 41.97
C SER A 649 15.85 21.17 42.49
N LYS A 650 14.79 21.16 41.69
CA LYS A 650 13.44 21.54 42.14
C LYS A 650 12.72 20.39 42.84
N GLY A 651 13.28 19.18 42.81
CA GLY A 651 12.73 17.99 43.43
C GLY A 651 11.63 17.32 42.59
N ALA A 652 11.01 16.32 43.20
CA ALA A 652 9.81 15.66 42.69
C ALA A 652 8.78 15.47 43.81
N TYR A 653 7.51 15.41 43.46
CA TYR A 653 6.38 15.23 44.37
C TYR A 653 5.60 13.96 44.01
N LEU A 654 5.31 13.11 45.01
CA LEU A 654 4.54 11.89 44.85
C LEU A 654 3.04 12.14 45.02
N GLU A 655 2.27 11.86 43.97
CA GLU A 655 0.81 11.96 43.97
C GLU A 655 0.14 10.69 44.54
N SER A 656 0.86 9.57 44.56
CA SER A 656 0.45 8.27 45.09
C SER A 656 1.65 7.55 45.71
N GLU A 657 1.41 6.51 46.52
CA GLU A 657 2.47 5.62 46.96
C GLU A 657 3.07 4.93 45.73
N ILE A 658 4.40 4.97 45.59
CA ILE A 658 5.09 4.25 44.51
C ILE A 658 5.75 2.99 45.04
N THR A 659 5.65 1.90 44.29
CA THR A 659 6.38 0.66 44.56
C THR A 659 7.56 0.53 43.61
N LEU A 660 8.76 0.47 44.17
CA LEU A 660 10.02 0.28 43.46
C LEU A 660 10.47 -1.17 43.60
N HIS A 661 10.83 -1.79 42.48
CA HIS A 661 11.43 -3.14 42.45
C HIS A 661 12.90 -3.14 42.03
N GLN A 662 13.44 -1.97 41.68
CA GLN A 662 14.87 -1.69 41.52
C GLN A 662 15.26 -0.42 42.29
N ASN A 663 16.49 0.07 42.15
CA ASN A 663 17.04 1.12 43.00
C ASN A 663 16.39 2.50 42.79
N LEU A 664 16.24 3.25 43.88
CA LEU A 664 15.95 4.69 43.88
C LEU A 664 17.27 5.44 44.04
N LYS A 665 17.67 6.24 43.05
CA LYS A 665 18.85 7.10 43.15
C LYS A 665 18.46 8.55 43.38
N LEU A 666 18.93 9.14 44.47
CA LEU A 666 18.87 10.57 44.66
C LEU A 666 20.21 11.16 44.20
N THR A 667 20.20 11.81 43.04
CA THR A 667 21.35 12.55 42.51
C THR A 667 21.27 14.02 42.93
N LYS A 668 20.08 14.64 42.81
CA LYS A 668 19.86 16.05 43.13
C LYS A 668 18.40 16.32 43.51
N GLY A 669 18.19 17.11 44.57
CA GLY A 669 16.87 17.58 45.00
C GLY A 669 16.15 16.66 45.98
N ILE A 670 14.98 17.11 46.43
CA ILE A 670 14.13 16.42 47.41
C ILE A 670 13.09 15.57 46.67
N LEU A 671 12.94 14.31 47.06
CA LEU A 671 11.79 13.50 46.71
C LEU A 671 10.73 13.67 47.80
N ASP A 672 9.72 14.48 47.54
CA ASP A 672 8.61 14.74 48.45
C ASP A 672 7.58 13.62 48.36
N ALA A 673 7.63 12.70 49.32
CA ALA A 673 6.69 11.60 49.45
C ALA A 673 5.38 12.03 50.12
N ASN A 674 5.32 13.21 50.73
CA ASN A 674 4.16 13.73 51.47
C ASN A 674 3.57 12.62 52.38
N LYS A 675 2.24 12.49 52.42
CA LYS A 675 1.50 11.37 53.04
C LYS A 675 1.54 10.06 52.25
N SER A 676 1.93 10.10 50.97
CA SER A 676 1.80 8.98 50.03
C SER A 676 2.78 7.85 50.33
N GLY A 677 4.03 8.19 50.64
CA GLY A 677 5.08 7.23 50.99
C GLY A 677 5.73 6.51 49.80
N ILE A 678 6.71 5.67 50.11
CA ILE A 678 7.48 4.86 49.14
C ILE A 678 7.58 3.43 49.64
N TYR A 679 7.42 2.44 48.76
CA TYR A 679 7.68 1.05 49.06
C TYR A 679 8.83 0.47 48.20
N LEU A 680 9.93 0.10 48.85
CA LEU A 680 11.10 -0.54 48.25
C LEU A 680 11.03 -2.06 48.45
N LEU A 681 11.00 -2.83 47.36
CA LEU A 681 11.04 -4.30 47.43
C LEU A 681 12.46 -4.81 47.74
N GLY A 682 12.60 -6.13 47.92
CA GLY A 682 13.84 -6.78 48.36
C GLY A 682 15.11 -6.35 47.63
N ASN A 683 15.02 -6.23 46.31
CA ASN A 683 16.15 -5.89 45.45
C ASN A 683 16.39 -4.38 45.28
N SER A 684 15.51 -3.54 45.82
CA SER A 684 15.62 -2.08 45.74
C SER A 684 16.47 -1.50 46.87
N ASN A 685 17.46 -0.69 46.50
CA ASN A 685 18.26 0.12 47.42
C ASN A 685 18.04 1.62 47.17
N ILE A 686 18.46 2.44 48.14
CA ILE A 686 18.56 3.89 47.96
C ILE A 686 20.01 4.24 47.66
N GLU A 687 20.25 4.80 46.47
CA GLU A 687 21.57 5.22 45.99
C GLU A 687 21.74 6.74 46.13
N GLY A 688 22.96 7.18 46.39
CA GLY A 688 23.32 8.59 46.44
C GLY A 688 24.45 8.86 47.43
N SER A 689 24.90 10.10 47.46
CA SER A 689 25.82 10.66 48.45
C SER A 689 25.31 12.03 48.89
N ASP A 690 25.90 12.56 49.97
CA ASP A 690 25.66 13.93 50.45
C ASP A 690 24.18 14.20 50.75
N PHE A 691 23.52 13.23 51.37
CA PHE A 691 22.15 13.38 51.85
C PHE A 691 22.07 14.48 52.92
N GLY A 692 20.97 15.22 52.90
CA GLY A 692 20.77 16.37 53.78
C GLY A 692 19.44 17.08 53.50
N PRO A 693 19.19 18.24 54.12
CA PRO A 693 17.89 18.93 53.98
C PRO A 693 17.52 19.32 52.55
N ALA A 694 18.50 19.42 51.65
CA ALA A 694 18.30 19.71 50.22
C ALA A 694 18.23 18.45 49.32
N LYS A 695 18.46 17.26 49.89
CA LYS A 695 18.57 15.99 49.18
C LYS A 695 18.22 14.82 50.11
N MET A 696 16.95 14.47 50.13
CA MET A 696 16.37 13.44 51.00
C MET A 696 15.00 12.99 50.46
N ILE A 697 14.44 11.95 51.06
CA ILE A 697 13.02 11.63 50.97
C ILE A 697 12.31 12.45 52.05
N LYS A 698 11.43 13.36 51.65
CA LYS A 698 10.70 14.22 52.58
C LYS A 698 9.29 13.67 52.81
N THR A 699 8.89 13.52 54.06
CA THR A 699 7.50 13.22 54.46
C THR A 699 6.79 14.49 54.92
N ASP A 700 5.47 14.42 55.16
CA ASP A 700 4.71 15.56 55.69
C ASP A 700 4.91 15.82 57.20
N GLY A 701 5.60 14.91 57.89
CA GLY A 701 5.91 15.06 59.31
C GLY A 701 4.78 14.74 60.28
N VAL A 702 3.72 14.05 59.84
CA VAL A 702 2.60 13.64 60.73
C VAL A 702 2.52 12.12 60.90
N LEU A 703 1.85 11.68 61.97
CA LEU A 703 1.73 10.26 62.31
C LEU A 703 0.99 9.44 61.22
N SER A 704 0.04 10.04 60.50
CA SER A 704 -0.75 9.35 59.47
C SER A 704 -0.02 9.14 58.14
N SER A 705 1.26 9.53 58.05
CA SER A 705 2.07 9.36 56.84
C SER A 705 2.47 7.89 56.62
N ASN A 706 2.53 7.49 55.36
CA ASN A 706 3.01 6.15 54.99
C ASN A 706 4.54 5.98 55.12
N GLY A 707 5.30 7.08 55.25
CA GLY A 707 6.75 7.04 55.42
C GLY A 707 7.48 6.31 54.29
N VAL A 708 8.60 5.64 54.63
CA VAL A 708 9.34 4.78 53.71
C VAL A 708 9.30 3.35 54.20
N LYS A 709 8.80 2.44 53.35
CA LYS A 709 8.76 1.00 53.58
C LYS A 709 9.89 0.32 52.82
N LYS A 710 10.62 -0.58 53.47
CA LYS A 710 11.65 -1.41 52.85
C LYS A 710 11.45 -2.87 53.23
N PHE A 711 11.27 -3.71 52.21
CA PHE A 711 11.33 -5.16 52.34
C PHE A 711 12.80 -5.61 52.30
N PHE A 712 13.21 -6.38 53.31
CA PHE A 712 14.53 -6.99 53.39
C PHE A 712 14.42 -8.47 53.02
N ASN A 713 15.28 -8.91 52.11
CA ASN A 713 15.43 -10.33 51.82
C ASN A 713 16.06 -11.05 53.03
N GLU A 714 15.94 -12.38 53.07
CA GLU A 714 16.63 -13.17 54.08
C GLU A 714 18.15 -12.93 54.00
N TYR A 715 18.76 -12.63 55.14
CA TYR A 715 20.18 -12.35 55.28
C TYR A 715 20.73 -12.96 56.56
N THR A 716 21.94 -13.52 56.48
CA THR A 716 22.75 -13.87 57.64
C THR A 716 24.21 -13.72 57.24
N GLY A 717 24.97 -12.87 57.93
CA GLY A 717 26.35 -12.60 57.53
C GLY A 717 27.04 -11.52 58.34
N THR A 718 28.06 -10.90 57.74
CA THR A 718 28.74 -9.71 58.26
C THR A 718 27.74 -8.56 58.43
N GLU A 719 28.01 -7.62 59.33
CA GLU A 719 27.12 -6.48 59.51
C GLU A 719 26.90 -5.72 58.19
N ALA A 720 25.64 -5.56 57.82
CA ALA A 720 25.18 -4.76 56.69
C ALA A 720 24.39 -3.55 57.22
N SER A 721 24.33 -2.48 56.43
CA SER A 721 23.61 -1.26 56.81
C SER A 721 22.68 -0.80 55.69
N PHE A 722 21.50 -0.30 56.08
CA PHE A 722 20.57 0.38 55.20
C PHE A 722 20.16 1.72 55.82
N THR A 723 20.50 2.82 55.14
CA THR A 723 20.09 4.16 55.54
C THR A 723 18.77 4.52 54.88
N PHE A 724 17.81 4.98 55.68
CA PHE A 724 16.63 5.71 55.25
C PHE A 724 16.96 7.21 55.27
N PRO A 725 17.27 7.86 54.12
CA PRO A 725 17.60 9.28 54.08
C PRO A 725 16.31 10.10 54.13
N ILE A 726 15.62 10.07 55.26
CA ILE A 726 14.31 10.72 55.46
C ILE A 726 14.42 12.03 56.23
N GLY A 727 13.40 12.88 56.08
CA GLY A 727 13.30 14.13 56.81
C GLY A 727 11.96 14.83 56.60
N VAL A 728 11.82 16.00 57.21
CA VAL A 728 10.71 16.94 56.97
C VAL A 728 11.25 18.22 56.38
N THR A 729 10.39 19.20 56.09
CA THR A 729 10.82 20.52 55.62
C THR A 729 11.93 21.10 56.49
N ASN A 730 13.09 21.36 55.87
CA ASN A 730 14.33 21.89 56.45
C ASN A 730 15.08 20.97 57.44
N LYS A 731 14.59 19.76 57.74
CA LYS A 731 15.23 18.86 58.70
C LYS A 731 15.54 17.51 58.08
N TYR A 732 16.80 17.12 58.11
CA TYR A 732 17.25 15.80 57.70
C TYR A 732 17.54 14.97 58.95
N THR A 733 16.77 13.90 59.13
CA THR A 733 16.76 13.07 60.35
C THR A 733 16.76 11.60 59.95
N PRO A 734 17.87 11.11 59.36
CA PRO A 734 17.93 9.77 58.81
C PRO A 734 17.78 8.70 59.88
N VAL A 735 17.51 7.48 59.42
CA VAL A 735 17.48 6.28 60.24
C VAL A 735 18.38 5.24 59.61
N ASP A 736 19.36 4.72 60.36
CA ASP A 736 20.24 3.65 59.92
C ASP A 736 19.79 2.34 60.54
N PHE A 737 19.61 1.31 59.72
CA PHE A 737 19.36 -0.04 60.16
C PHE A 737 20.60 -0.90 59.91
N ASN A 738 21.31 -1.24 60.98
CA ASN A 738 22.49 -2.10 60.94
C ASN A 738 22.08 -3.51 61.38
N TYR A 739 22.37 -4.53 60.58
CA TYR A 739 21.90 -5.89 60.86
C TYR A 739 22.92 -6.95 60.47
N THR A 740 22.94 -8.02 61.24
CA THR A 740 23.70 -9.25 60.94
C THR A 740 22.79 -10.37 60.47
N SER A 741 21.48 -10.27 60.75
CA SER A 741 20.46 -11.20 60.25
C SER A 741 19.09 -10.54 60.07
N THR A 742 18.44 -10.86 58.95
CA THR A 742 17.01 -10.63 58.67
C THR A 742 16.39 -11.95 58.22
N GLY A 743 15.35 -12.43 58.90
CA GLY A 743 14.64 -13.64 58.50
C GLY A 743 13.66 -13.41 57.35
N GLU A 744 12.86 -14.43 57.04
CA GLU A 744 11.84 -14.33 55.99
C GLU A 744 10.77 -13.27 56.31
N GLY A 745 10.44 -12.44 55.31
CA GLY A 745 9.32 -11.50 55.37
C GLY A 745 9.57 -10.22 56.17
N VAL A 746 10.82 -9.81 56.40
CA VAL A 746 11.13 -8.58 57.15
C VAL A 746 10.72 -7.34 56.34
N LEU A 747 9.75 -6.58 56.86
CA LEU A 747 9.29 -5.31 56.31
C LEU A 747 9.48 -4.22 57.38
N LEU A 748 10.23 -3.16 57.06
CA LEU A 748 10.42 -2.04 57.97
C LEU A 748 9.80 -0.79 57.35
N ARG A 749 8.85 -0.18 58.06
CA ARG A 749 8.33 1.16 57.75
C ARG A 749 8.92 2.17 58.71
N VAL A 750 9.52 3.24 58.18
CA VAL A 750 10.00 4.36 58.97
C VAL A 750 9.20 5.61 58.60
N ASN A 751 8.54 6.22 59.59
CA ASN A 751 7.92 7.52 59.48
C ASN A 751 8.51 8.47 60.53
N ASN A 752 8.69 9.73 60.16
CA ASN A 752 9.26 10.78 60.99
C ASN A 752 8.21 11.85 61.29
N ILE A 753 8.07 12.21 62.56
CA ILE A 753 7.00 13.10 63.04
C ILE A 753 7.64 14.34 63.65
N ASN A 754 7.30 15.50 63.10
CA ASN A 754 7.89 16.79 63.49
C ASN A 754 7.13 17.46 64.65
N GLU A 755 6.83 16.67 65.67
CA GLU A 755 6.20 17.10 66.91
C GLU A 755 6.80 16.32 68.08
N LYS A 756 6.51 16.74 69.32
CA LYS A 756 6.79 15.92 70.50
C LYS A 756 5.90 14.67 70.48
N HIS A 757 6.36 13.57 71.09
CA HIS A 757 5.53 12.39 71.25
C HIS A 757 4.24 12.72 72.04
N PRO A 758 3.03 12.28 71.61
CA PRO A 758 1.75 12.70 72.20
C PRO A 758 1.58 12.32 73.68
N SER A 759 2.26 11.27 74.16
CA SER A 759 2.23 10.85 75.57
C SER A 759 3.27 11.56 76.46
N ALA A 760 4.03 12.53 75.93
CA ALA A 760 5.01 13.26 76.73
C ALA A 760 4.30 14.15 77.77
N LEU A 761 4.53 13.86 79.05
CA LEU A 761 3.89 14.58 80.17
C LEU A 761 4.44 16.01 80.34
N ASP A 762 5.72 16.22 80.05
CA ASP A 762 6.37 17.54 80.09
C ASP A 762 6.86 17.94 78.68
N PRO A 763 6.25 18.96 78.04
CA PRO A 763 6.63 19.39 76.70
C PRO A 763 7.99 20.08 76.60
N PHE A 764 8.60 20.46 77.73
CA PHE A 764 9.88 21.17 77.77
C PHE A 764 11.07 20.26 78.10
N ARG A 765 10.81 18.96 78.32
CA ARG A 765 11.82 17.93 78.62
C ARG A 765 11.67 16.70 77.72
N VAL A 766 11.42 16.95 76.44
CA VAL A 766 11.25 15.93 75.40
C VAL A 766 11.73 16.47 74.06
N LEU A 767 12.24 15.59 73.20
CA LEU A 767 12.56 15.94 71.83
C LEU A 767 11.29 16.41 71.09
N LYS A 768 11.37 17.53 70.36
CA LYS A 768 10.30 18.02 69.46
C LYS A 768 10.27 17.25 68.13
N TYR A 769 10.54 15.97 68.22
CA TYR A 769 10.58 15.04 67.11
C TYR A 769 10.45 13.61 67.65
N TYR A 770 9.83 12.72 66.89
CA TYR A 770 9.89 11.28 67.14
C TYR A 770 9.73 10.51 65.84
N TRP A 771 9.96 9.20 65.90
CA TRP A 771 9.76 8.30 64.78
C TRP A 771 8.72 7.24 65.13
N GLU A 772 8.00 6.81 64.11
CA GLU A 772 7.16 5.63 64.16
C GLU A 772 7.84 4.54 63.32
N LEU A 773 8.09 3.39 63.95
CA LEU A 773 8.43 2.16 63.26
C LEU A 773 7.17 1.32 63.11
N GLY A 774 6.85 0.95 61.88
CA GLY A 774 5.75 0.05 61.55
C GLY A 774 6.23 -1.26 60.91
N GLU A 775 5.37 -2.28 60.97
CA GLU A 775 5.50 -3.54 60.22
C GLU A 775 6.71 -4.44 60.61
N ILE A 776 7.41 -4.12 61.71
CA ILE A 776 8.53 -4.90 62.22
C ILE A 776 8.09 -6.26 62.78
N ASN A 777 8.74 -7.34 62.35
CA ASN A 777 8.56 -8.69 62.89
C ASN A 777 9.81 -9.15 63.66
N SER A 778 9.65 -10.16 64.52
CA SER A 778 10.67 -10.60 65.51
C SER A 778 11.89 -11.34 64.93
N ASN A 779 12.09 -11.28 63.60
CA ASN A 779 13.11 -12.05 62.89
C ASN A 779 14.32 -11.20 62.50
N ILE A 780 14.73 -10.28 63.37
CA ILE A 780 15.80 -9.31 63.09
C ILE A 780 16.86 -9.40 64.19
N THR A 781 18.13 -9.42 63.81
CA THR A 781 19.27 -9.24 64.72
C THR A 781 20.13 -8.06 64.23
N GLY A 782 20.16 -6.98 64.99
CA GLY A 782 20.79 -5.74 64.55
C GLY A 782 20.62 -4.60 65.55
N ASN A 783 20.75 -3.36 65.07
CA ASN A 783 20.38 -2.14 65.76
C ASN A 783 19.79 -1.12 64.78
N ILE A 784 18.96 -0.22 65.30
CA ILE A 784 18.43 0.93 64.58
C ILE A 784 18.95 2.21 65.24
N VAL A 785 19.54 3.09 64.45
CA VAL A 785 20.09 4.38 64.89
C VAL A 785 19.25 5.51 64.29
N PHE A 786 18.63 6.32 65.16
CA PHE A 786 17.87 7.49 64.79
C PHE A 786 18.72 8.76 64.99
N HIS A 787 18.70 9.68 64.03
CA HIS A 787 19.46 10.92 64.08
C HIS A 787 18.54 12.12 64.29
N TYR A 788 18.69 12.85 65.39
CA TYR A 788 17.93 14.08 65.67
C TYR A 788 18.76 15.34 65.43
N LEU A 789 18.10 16.49 65.44
CA LEU A 789 18.77 17.79 65.36
C LEU A 789 18.84 18.45 66.74
N GLN A 790 19.93 19.16 67.01
CA GLN A 790 20.11 19.89 68.26
C GLN A 790 18.98 20.89 68.53
N GLU A 791 18.45 21.50 67.47
CA GLU A 791 17.34 22.45 67.56
C GLU A 791 16.03 21.83 68.09
N ASP A 792 15.89 20.50 68.02
CA ASP A 792 14.72 19.79 68.53
C ASP A 792 14.82 19.41 70.00
N VAL A 793 16.01 19.53 70.60
CA VAL A 793 16.24 19.26 72.02
C VAL A 793 15.57 20.36 72.86
N GLN A 794 14.77 19.94 73.85
CA GLN A 794 14.18 20.80 74.86
C GLN A 794 14.66 20.43 76.26
N GLY A 795 15.25 21.38 76.99
CA GLY A 795 15.80 21.14 78.32
C GLY A 795 17.23 20.59 78.29
N ASP A 796 17.63 19.87 79.34
CA ASP A 796 18.99 19.36 79.50
C ASP A 796 19.15 17.96 78.88
N GLU A 797 19.81 17.93 77.73
CA GLU A 797 19.99 16.75 76.88
C GLU A 797 20.74 15.60 77.56
N VAL A 798 21.64 15.91 78.50
CA VAL A 798 22.43 14.88 79.20
C VAL A 798 21.54 13.92 79.99
N ASN A 799 20.32 14.34 80.31
CA ASN A 799 19.33 13.55 81.03
C ASN A 799 18.35 12.82 80.11
N TYR A 800 18.49 12.93 78.79
CA TYR A 800 17.59 12.27 77.85
C TYR A 800 17.80 10.76 77.91
N LEU A 801 16.67 10.03 77.90
CA LEU A 801 16.64 8.59 77.75
C LEU A 801 15.95 8.28 76.43
N SER A 802 16.48 7.31 75.70
CA SER A 802 15.77 6.77 74.55
C SER A 802 14.61 5.93 75.07
N ALA A 803 13.47 6.06 74.40
CA ALA A 803 12.23 5.45 74.86
C ALA A 803 11.46 4.89 73.66
N TRP A 804 10.89 3.69 73.82
CA TRP A 804 10.04 3.05 72.84
C TRP A 804 8.70 2.68 73.49
N LEU A 805 7.61 3.14 72.89
CA LEU A 805 6.24 2.74 73.25
C LEU A 805 5.85 1.45 72.52
N HIS A 806 5.58 0.40 73.27
CA HIS A 806 5.03 -0.84 72.73
C HIS A 806 3.52 -0.68 72.48
N ARG A 807 3.06 -1.09 71.30
CA ARG A 807 1.65 -1.11 70.91
C ARG A 807 1.29 -2.54 70.49
N PRO A 808 0.12 -3.07 70.93
CA PRO A 808 -0.97 -2.39 71.62
C PRO A 808 -0.84 -2.33 73.16
N GLU A 809 0.25 -2.82 73.76
CA GLU A 809 0.39 -3.00 75.22
C GLU A 809 0.53 -1.69 76.02
N ASP A 810 0.76 -0.56 75.35
CA ASP A 810 0.78 0.80 75.89
C ASP A 810 1.75 1.02 77.07
N TYR A 811 2.93 0.40 77.02
CA TYR A 811 4.01 0.64 77.97
C TYR A 811 5.30 1.14 77.32
N TRP A 812 6.08 1.90 78.09
CA TRP A 812 7.36 2.48 77.66
C TRP A 812 8.54 1.62 78.13
N SER A 813 9.35 1.17 77.17
CA SER A 813 10.72 0.71 77.42
C SER A 813 11.65 1.92 77.36
N LYS A 814 12.55 2.07 78.34
CA LYS A 814 13.54 3.16 78.39
C LYS A 814 14.93 2.58 78.54
N ILE A 815 15.88 3.09 77.76
CA ILE A 815 17.29 2.72 77.83
C ILE A 815 18.16 3.97 77.78
N ALA A 816 19.38 3.90 78.33
CA ALA A 816 20.35 4.99 78.27
C ALA A 816 21.22 4.83 77.01
N SER A 817 20.68 5.18 75.84
CA SER A 817 21.38 5.03 74.55
C SER A 817 21.39 6.31 73.70
N VAL A 818 21.19 7.47 74.34
CA VAL A 818 21.30 8.78 73.69
C VAL A 818 22.78 9.17 73.63
N ASN A 819 23.26 9.51 72.43
CA ASN A 819 24.59 10.07 72.22
C ASN A 819 24.46 11.56 71.88
N THR A 820 24.65 12.41 72.89
CA THR A 820 24.51 13.88 72.79
C THR A 820 25.63 14.55 71.99
N THR A 821 26.71 13.84 71.66
CA THR A 821 27.78 14.39 70.80
C THR A 821 27.43 14.25 69.32
N ASN A 822 26.83 13.12 68.95
CA ASN A 822 26.49 12.80 67.57
C ASN A 822 25.00 13.02 67.26
N ASN A 823 24.20 13.41 68.26
CA ASN A 823 22.75 13.55 68.17
C ASN A 823 22.04 12.28 67.68
N THR A 824 22.38 11.14 68.29
CA THR A 824 21.80 9.85 67.91
C THR A 824 21.13 9.11 69.06
N ILE A 825 20.16 8.27 68.70
CA ILE A 825 19.46 7.34 69.60
C ILE A 825 19.57 5.94 69.01
N THR A 826 20.11 4.97 69.77
CA THR A 826 20.29 3.58 69.29
C THR A 826 19.36 2.60 70.02
N PHE A 827 18.68 1.73 69.28
CA PHE A 827 17.95 0.57 69.82
C PHE A 827 18.54 -0.71 69.24
N ASN A 828 18.77 -1.72 70.08
CA ASN A 828 19.28 -3.04 69.69
C ASN A 828 18.15 -4.07 69.62
#